data_AF-D3S1T7-F1
#
_entry.id   AF-D3S1T7-F1
#
_cell.length_a   1.000
_cell.length_b   1.000
_cell.length_c   1.000
_cell.angle_alpha   90.00
_cell.angle_beta   90.00
_cell.angle_gamma   90.00
#
_symmetry.space_group_name_H-M   'P 1'
#
loop_
_entity.id
_entity.type
_entity.pdbx_description
1 polymer ?
#
loop_
_entity_poly.entity_id
_entity_poly.type
_entity_poly.pdbx_seq_one_letter_code
_entity_poly.pdbx_strand_id
1 'polypeptide(L)'
;MKISRISVFLVFAVLTLSSVANAKYDPPGPPAVEVRVWLVNFTPLENFDDGANGKSDILFEGSADVKKGGKSYKLYFEYDYDSVSGAIVPKNSKGKEVMYLLYSERECWPVNLEVEVKATDVDSPPIDPNDFLGSAKFKVDPQLKKEHYSITIPGKFLVNVYVEAVPVRDDADKCSYFFDQPETMSSSIVTKSGTNIYDFELANMLDMWIGEKGYANMLVVFQQCFGGGMADDILDKLDGDIAILSASKHDEPAYGYKNAESMEKQKTNPYTREVLKGLKEDKKAEDVGKSAEKKDEFSAYGAKRYYEGATSVRKNVEHPQYVSKGKGNAISLGKRADGSEVKSKHAIVFGGNNNKMRHWKNIEEFVGLLLKSKGFSDEDIVVLADSGKNSGKAYVDGPGTKQALWNAIKDLSAKMNKDEQLVIYVTDHGNLETADKAVRKVINDPVRQPIPPRNNELKDGALWLLNESFLNLLNITDDNDPYLALMVSLQDGTEDINEISEFLSNVIVYLNGKALKANEIEPVYALDNKPDLDAYEVTFPIYNESLLKEKNLIELEFVEPEVFEPFLVEVVVISTGAMPDLVFEELNESDVAPLPQKTTFVVDLDTVVSTDRIELNESEMDELLGNELFELIVEKKEWYNNNTHLVPDILKSWFGNEKINVEIEMKDGGAMDIYLVLENAYVTELEKGKLSDATAKAKLREDTARRILNSDDPVKEIQDAYGSGEIRYEGVGLMKSLQVEFTKVIVRIYFVITDLLG
;
A
#
# COMPACT_ATOMS: atom_id res chain seq x y z
N MET A 1 -24.38 -38.84 47.45
CA MET A 1 -25.86 -38.80 47.46
C MET A 1 -26.33 -37.42 46.97
N LYS A 2 -27.63 -37.17 46.78
CA LYS A 2 -28.16 -36.03 45.98
C LYS A 2 -27.99 -34.63 46.62
N ILE A 3 -27.51 -33.68 45.81
CA ILE A 3 -28.07 -32.35 45.48
C ILE A 3 -28.88 -31.58 46.55
N SER A 4 -28.42 -30.37 46.90
CA SER A 4 -29.25 -29.14 47.08
C SER A 4 -28.32 -27.90 47.15
N ARG A 5 -28.05 -27.20 46.03
CA ARG A 5 -28.74 -25.98 45.55
C ARG A 5 -28.54 -24.69 46.37
N ILE A 6 -27.77 -23.77 45.77
CA ILE A 6 -28.00 -22.32 45.61
C ILE A 6 -28.05 -21.43 46.87
N SER A 7 -27.05 -20.54 47.01
CA SER A 7 -27.27 -19.08 47.08
C SER A 7 -26.01 -18.27 46.73
N VAL A 8 -26.23 -17.32 45.82
CA VAL A 8 -25.37 -16.24 45.29
C VAL A 8 -24.39 -15.61 46.29
N PHE A 9 -23.13 -15.41 45.88
CA PHE A 9 -22.44 -14.11 45.98
C PHE A 9 -21.29 -13.97 44.94
N LEU A 10 -20.85 -12.74 44.71
CA LEU A 10 -20.08 -12.26 43.55
C LEU A 10 -18.81 -13.05 43.16
N VAL A 11 -18.57 -13.10 41.84
CA VAL A 11 -17.27 -13.37 41.25
C VAL A 11 -16.32 -12.20 41.53
N PHE A 12 -15.18 -12.47 42.15
CA PHE A 12 -14.01 -11.58 42.18
C PHE A 12 -12.77 -12.34 41.69
N ALA A 13 -12.91 -13.02 40.54
CA ALA A 13 -11.78 -13.53 39.80
C ALA A 13 -11.05 -12.35 39.15
N VAL A 14 -9.81 -12.10 39.54
CA VAL A 14 -8.98 -11.05 38.95
C VAL A 14 -8.55 -11.51 37.55
N LEU A 15 -9.39 -11.20 36.57
CA LEU A 15 -8.97 -11.13 35.17
C LEU A 15 -7.97 -9.98 35.05
N THR A 16 -6.68 -10.31 35.09
CA THR A 16 -5.65 -9.45 34.50
C THR A 16 -5.92 -9.40 33.00
N LEU A 17 -6.73 -8.43 32.58
CA LEU A 17 -6.82 -7.98 31.21
C LEU A 17 -5.45 -7.42 30.81
N SER A 18 -4.55 -8.31 30.39
CA SER A 18 -3.41 -7.94 29.55
C SER A 18 -3.97 -7.17 28.35
N SER A 19 -3.51 -5.95 28.19
CA SER A 19 -4.09 -4.97 27.27
C SER A 19 -4.15 -5.51 25.84
N VAL A 20 -5.36 -5.71 25.33
CA VAL A 20 -5.60 -5.74 23.89
C VAL A 20 -5.38 -4.32 23.38
N ALA A 21 -4.16 -4.05 22.91
CA ALA A 21 -3.69 -2.72 22.57
C ALA A 21 -4.20 -2.27 21.19
N ASN A 22 -5.53 -2.14 21.05
CA ASN A 22 -6.20 -1.71 19.83
C ASN A 22 -5.94 -0.22 19.51
N ALA A 23 -4.75 0.07 18.99
CA ALA A 23 -4.43 1.20 18.11
C ALA A 23 -3.00 1.06 17.58
N LYS A 24 -2.79 0.37 16.44
CA LYS A 24 -1.53 0.46 15.68
C LYS A 24 -1.50 1.87 15.06
N TYR A 25 -0.77 2.78 15.71
CA TYR A 25 -0.82 4.22 15.45
C TYR A 25 0.37 4.65 14.59
N ASP A 26 0.10 4.98 13.32
CA ASP A 26 1.08 5.48 12.34
C ASP A 26 0.99 7.02 12.23
N PRO A 27 1.91 7.79 12.85
CA PRO A 27 1.91 9.25 12.78
C PRO A 27 2.57 9.80 11.49
N PRO A 28 1.84 10.48 10.59
CA PRO A 28 2.32 10.81 9.23
C PRO A 28 3.15 12.10 9.18
N GLY A 29 4.33 12.11 9.82
CA GLY A 29 5.22 13.27 9.90
C GLY A 29 6.65 12.95 10.36
N PRO A 30 7.55 13.95 10.29
CA PRO A 30 8.99 13.79 10.57
C PRO A 30 9.19 13.34 12.03
N PRO A 31 10.07 12.36 12.29
CA PRO A 31 10.24 11.83 13.65
C PRO A 31 10.57 12.91 14.71
N ALA A 32 11.30 13.97 14.37
CA ALA A 32 11.57 15.11 15.26
C ALA A 32 11.07 16.46 14.69
N VAL A 33 10.44 17.27 15.56
CA VAL A 33 9.90 18.61 15.25
C VAL A 33 10.33 19.67 16.28
N GLU A 34 10.33 20.95 15.89
CA GLU A 34 10.14 22.07 16.80
C GLU A 34 8.70 22.55 16.68
N VAL A 35 7.94 22.47 17.76
CA VAL A 35 6.61 23.08 17.90
C VAL A 35 6.80 24.55 18.24
N ARG A 36 6.06 25.43 17.57
CA ARG A 36 6.15 26.89 17.76
C ARG A 36 4.77 27.47 17.97
N VAL A 37 4.57 28.15 19.10
CA VAL A 37 3.32 28.85 19.45
C VAL A 37 3.52 30.34 19.24
N TRP A 38 2.77 30.91 18.32
CA TRP A 38 2.81 32.31 17.93
C TRP A 38 1.53 33.02 18.38
N LEU A 39 1.63 34.16 19.08
CA LEU A 39 0.49 35.06 19.27
C LEU A 39 0.10 35.69 17.92
N VAL A 40 -1.18 35.62 17.58
CA VAL A 40 -1.77 36.26 16.39
C VAL A 40 -2.48 37.55 16.78
N ASN A 41 -3.32 37.50 17.82
CA ASN A 41 -3.97 38.66 18.43
C ASN A 41 -4.56 38.27 19.80
N PHE A 42 -5.01 39.25 20.57
CA PHE A 42 -5.83 39.03 21.76
C PHE A 42 -6.96 40.07 21.86
N THR A 43 -8.08 39.72 22.49
CA THR A 43 -9.22 40.61 22.71
C THR A 43 -9.51 40.67 24.21
N PRO A 44 -9.39 41.85 24.85
CA PRO A 44 -9.83 42.07 26.23
C PRO A 44 -11.32 41.77 26.42
N LEU A 45 -11.68 41.16 27.55
CA LEU A 45 -13.06 40.81 27.92
C LEU A 45 -13.59 41.63 29.11
N GLU A 46 -12.69 42.29 29.84
CA GLU A 46 -12.95 43.23 30.93
C GLU A 46 -12.20 44.55 30.65
N ASN A 47 -12.50 45.61 31.40
CA ASN A 47 -11.68 46.82 31.41
C ASN A 47 -10.49 46.63 32.37
N PHE A 48 -9.30 47.05 31.93
CA PHE A 48 -8.02 46.98 32.64
C PHE A 48 -7.38 48.36 32.88
N ASP A 49 -8.08 49.45 32.55
CA ASP A 49 -7.63 50.82 32.83
C ASP A 49 -7.22 51.02 34.30
N ASP A 50 -5.96 51.43 34.51
CA ASP A 50 -5.39 51.70 35.83
C ASP A 50 -6.03 52.93 36.52
N GLY A 51 -6.72 53.78 35.76
CA GLY A 51 -7.32 55.03 36.19
C GLY A 51 -6.31 56.10 36.63
N ALA A 52 -5.00 55.88 36.46
CA ALA A 52 -3.94 56.78 36.87
C ALA A 52 -3.09 57.29 35.69
N ASN A 53 -2.95 56.50 34.62
CA ASN A 53 -2.39 56.91 33.34
C ASN A 53 -3.33 56.64 32.13
N GLY A 54 -4.39 55.85 32.31
CA GLY A 54 -5.39 55.50 31.29
C GLY A 54 -5.13 54.16 30.60
N LYS A 55 -4.18 53.38 31.13
CA LYS A 55 -3.55 52.24 30.43
C LYS A 55 -3.01 51.21 31.42
N SER A 56 -2.83 49.99 30.95
CA SER A 56 -2.12 48.91 31.65
C SER A 56 -1.06 48.27 30.75
N ASP A 57 0.12 48.00 31.30
CA ASP A 57 1.19 47.27 30.63
C ASP A 57 0.98 45.75 30.78
N ILE A 58 0.47 45.10 29.73
CA ILE A 58 0.17 43.67 29.72
C ILE A 58 1.38 42.87 29.21
N LEU A 59 1.85 41.91 30.00
CA LEU A 59 2.87 40.94 29.64
C LEU A 59 2.26 39.55 29.33
N PHE A 60 2.39 39.10 28.09
CA PHE A 60 2.11 37.70 27.70
C PHE A 60 3.38 36.84 27.70
N GLU A 61 3.26 35.61 28.18
CA GLU A 61 4.28 34.56 28.05
C GLU A 61 3.68 33.18 27.78
N GLY A 62 4.42 32.32 27.07
CA GLY A 62 4.05 30.91 26.85
C GLY A 62 4.98 29.96 27.61
N SER A 63 4.45 28.87 28.15
CA SER A 63 5.19 27.84 28.89
C SER A 63 4.53 26.46 28.79
N ALA A 64 5.31 25.38 28.89
CA ALA A 64 4.78 24.01 29.07
C ALA A 64 5.51 23.31 30.22
N ASP A 65 4.83 22.41 30.93
CA ASP A 65 5.34 21.76 32.15
C ASP A 65 6.27 20.55 31.89
N VAL A 66 6.39 20.09 30.64
CA VAL A 66 6.67 18.66 30.38
C VAL A 66 8.17 18.30 30.38
N LYS A 67 9.06 19.12 29.79
CA LYS A 67 10.50 18.75 29.63
C LYS A 67 11.47 19.92 29.83
N LYS A 68 12.73 19.58 30.12
CA LYS A 68 13.87 20.52 30.17
C LYS A 68 14.39 20.82 28.76
N GLY A 69 13.60 21.53 27.95
CA GLY A 69 13.99 21.90 26.57
C GLY A 69 13.36 23.19 26.05
N GLY A 70 12.10 23.44 26.41
CA GLY A 70 11.31 24.56 25.90
C GLY A 70 11.84 25.95 26.22
N LYS A 71 11.55 26.88 25.31
CA LYS A 71 11.89 28.30 25.38
C LYS A 71 10.63 29.13 25.51
N SER A 72 10.46 29.77 26.67
CA SER A 72 9.46 30.81 26.87
C SER A 72 9.94 32.14 26.28
N TYR A 73 9.03 32.88 25.67
CA TYR A 73 9.24 34.21 25.14
C TYR A 73 8.20 35.17 25.73
N LYS A 74 8.67 36.37 26.11
CA LYS A 74 7.89 37.41 26.81
C LYS A 74 7.57 38.56 25.85
N LEU A 75 6.30 38.95 25.78
CA LEU A 75 5.81 40.04 24.94
C LEU A 75 5.03 41.06 25.76
N TYR A 76 5.47 42.32 25.71
CA TYR A 76 4.84 43.46 26.37
C TYR A 76 3.93 44.22 25.41
N PHE A 77 2.77 44.64 25.91
CA PHE A 77 1.84 45.56 25.24
C PHE A 77 1.40 46.65 26.21
N GLU A 78 1.60 47.91 25.84
CA GLU A 78 0.89 49.04 26.42
C GLU A 78 -0.56 48.99 25.90
N TYR A 79 -1.55 48.81 26.78
CA TYR A 79 -2.98 48.73 26.43
C TYR A 79 -3.79 49.89 27.02
N ASP A 80 -4.58 50.55 26.17
CA ASP A 80 -5.39 51.72 26.49
C ASP A 80 -6.85 51.39 26.10
N TYR A 81 -7.72 51.19 27.11
CA TYR A 81 -9.08 50.68 26.90
C TYR A 81 -9.99 51.69 26.18
N ASP A 82 -9.83 52.97 26.50
CA ASP A 82 -10.63 54.06 25.93
C ASP A 82 -10.30 54.32 24.44
N SER A 83 -9.10 53.95 23.97
CA SER A 83 -8.69 54.11 22.57
C SER A 83 -8.67 52.83 21.71
N VAL A 84 -8.68 51.63 22.32
CA VAL A 84 -8.56 50.36 21.59
C VAL A 84 -9.74 49.40 21.84
N SER A 85 -10.73 49.45 20.94
CA SER A 85 -11.86 48.52 20.93
C SER A 85 -11.63 47.32 20.01
N GLY A 86 -11.71 46.10 20.54
CA GLY A 86 -11.69 44.85 19.77
C GLY A 86 -10.36 44.10 19.82
N ALA A 87 -10.02 43.37 18.75
CA ALA A 87 -8.85 42.49 18.70
C ALA A 87 -7.55 43.25 18.44
N ILE A 88 -6.55 43.01 19.30
CA ILE A 88 -5.25 43.68 19.34
C ILE A 88 -4.22 42.81 18.63
N VAL A 89 -3.75 43.28 17.47
CA VAL A 89 -2.76 42.57 16.62
C VAL A 89 -1.35 43.09 16.92
N PRO A 90 -0.33 42.21 17.15
CA PRO A 90 1.04 42.65 17.39
C PRO A 90 1.63 43.36 16.17
N LYS A 91 2.37 44.44 16.40
CA LYS A 91 3.00 45.26 15.35
C LYS A 91 4.49 45.41 15.60
N ASN A 92 5.28 45.34 14.54
CA ASN A 92 6.73 45.56 14.61
C ASN A 92 7.08 47.07 14.64
N SER A 93 8.36 47.39 14.78
CA SER A 93 8.87 48.78 14.86
C SER A 93 8.64 49.65 13.61
N LYS A 94 8.00 49.12 12.56
CA LYS A 94 7.54 49.87 11.37
C LYS A 94 6.01 49.97 11.29
N GLY A 95 5.30 49.63 12.36
CA GLY A 95 3.83 49.63 12.44
C GLY A 95 3.15 48.49 11.67
N LYS A 96 3.91 47.59 11.02
CA LYS A 96 3.34 46.45 10.28
C LYS A 96 3.01 45.31 11.24
N GLU A 97 1.83 44.74 11.06
CA GLU A 97 1.33 43.55 11.76
C GLU A 97 2.27 42.34 11.58
N VAL A 98 2.46 41.61 12.68
CA VAL A 98 3.30 40.41 12.78
C VAL A 98 2.70 39.45 13.80
N MET A 99 2.95 38.15 13.62
CA MET A 99 2.81 37.19 14.72
C MET A 99 4.06 37.25 15.61
N TYR A 100 3.93 36.95 16.90
CA TYR A 100 5.06 36.96 17.85
C TYR A 100 5.19 35.60 18.54
N LEU A 101 6.40 35.03 18.56
CA LEU A 101 6.65 33.72 19.18
C LEU A 101 6.50 33.84 20.71
N LEU A 102 5.59 33.06 21.32
CA LEU A 102 5.43 32.95 22.78
C LEU A 102 6.16 31.73 23.35
N TYR A 103 6.27 30.66 22.57
CA TYR A 103 6.90 29.41 23.01
C TYR A 103 7.50 28.63 21.83
N SER A 104 8.65 27.98 22.02
CA SER A 104 9.05 26.84 21.18
C SER A 104 9.70 25.71 21.99
N GLU A 105 9.40 24.47 21.62
CA GLU A 105 10.04 23.26 22.18
C GLU A 105 10.30 22.23 21.08
N ARG A 106 11.37 21.44 21.24
CA ARG A 106 11.67 20.32 20.33
C ARG A 106 11.10 19.05 20.91
N GLU A 107 10.29 18.34 20.12
CA GLU A 107 9.61 17.11 20.50
C GLU A 107 9.75 16.02 19.43
N CYS A 108 9.53 14.78 19.86
CA CYS A 108 9.30 13.69 18.92
C CYS A 108 7.85 13.75 18.39
N TRP A 109 7.63 13.22 17.19
CA TRP A 109 6.31 13.13 16.56
C TRP A 109 5.69 11.76 16.86
N PRO A 110 4.43 11.66 17.33
CA PRO A 110 3.40 12.70 17.41
C PRO A 110 3.63 13.67 18.59
N VAL A 111 3.14 14.90 18.44
CA VAL A 111 3.29 15.92 19.48
C VAL A 111 2.47 15.56 20.73
N ASN A 112 3.09 15.46 21.90
CA ASN A 112 2.37 15.33 23.17
C ASN A 112 2.70 16.52 24.09
N LEU A 113 2.17 17.69 23.71
CA LEU A 113 2.46 18.97 24.34
C LEU A 113 1.17 19.66 24.82
N GLU A 114 1.19 20.14 26.06
CA GLU A 114 0.18 21.04 26.61
C GLU A 114 0.86 22.38 26.91
N VAL A 115 0.35 23.47 26.33
CA VAL A 115 0.95 24.81 26.47
C VAL A 115 0.01 25.70 27.28
N GLU A 116 0.58 26.34 28.29
CA GLU A 116 -0.03 27.41 29.08
C GLU A 116 0.38 28.76 28.51
N VAL A 117 -0.62 29.63 28.26
CA VAL A 117 -0.41 31.04 27.99
C VAL A 117 -0.80 31.83 29.24
N LYS A 118 0.10 32.69 29.72
CA LYS A 118 -0.07 33.52 30.91
C LYS A 118 -0.15 34.99 30.51
N ALA A 119 -0.99 35.74 31.21
CA ALA A 119 -1.05 37.20 31.18
C ALA A 119 -0.75 37.73 32.59
N THR A 120 0.17 38.70 32.67
CA THR A 120 0.58 39.37 33.92
C THR A 120 0.51 40.88 33.70
N ASP A 121 0.07 41.62 34.70
CA ASP A 121 0.20 43.08 34.71
C ASP A 121 1.63 43.46 35.12
N VAL A 122 2.22 44.48 34.50
CA VAL A 122 3.58 44.94 34.82
C VAL A 122 3.67 46.45 35.05
N ASP A 123 2.54 47.10 35.31
CA ASP A 123 2.45 48.52 35.67
C ASP A 123 3.47 48.93 36.73
N SER A 124 4.03 50.14 36.57
CA SER A 124 5.14 50.63 37.38
C SER A 124 4.73 51.78 38.33
N PRO A 125 4.95 51.65 39.65
CA PRO A 125 5.72 50.60 40.34
C PRO A 125 4.91 49.30 40.53
N PRO A 126 5.49 48.12 40.30
CA PRO A 126 4.79 46.84 40.46
C PRO A 126 4.39 46.65 41.92
N ILE A 127 3.08 46.58 42.16
CA ILE A 127 2.51 46.47 43.50
C ILE A 127 2.73 45.07 44.08
N ASP A 128 2.66 44.04 43.23
CA ASP A 128 3.12 42.68 43.53
C ASP A 128 3.69 42.03 42.24
N PRO A 129 4.89 41.40 42.24
CA PRO A 129 5.33 40.56 41.12
C PRO A 129 4.44 39.32 40.85
N ASN A 130 3.37 39.12 41.62
CA ASN A 130 2.33 38.13 41.41
C ASN A 130 0.99 38.74 40.88
N ASP A 131 0.98 39.93 40.27
CA ASP A 131 -0.24 40.53 39.68
C ASP A 131 -0.66 39.82 38.37
N PHE A 132 -1.16 38.61 38.59
CA PHE A 132 -1.43 37.60 37.59
C PHE A 132 -2.86 37.75 37.06
N LEU A 133 -3.00 38.46 35.95
CA LEU A 133 -4.28 38.62 35.25
C LEU A 133 -4.91 37.27 34.89
N GLY A 134 -4.09 36.25 34.61
CA GLY A 134 -4.50 34.85 34.61
C GLY A 134 -3.71 33.98 33.64
N SER A 135 -4.09 32.71 33.55
CA SER A 135 -3.60 31.82 32.50
C SER A 135 -4.71 30.95 31.94
N ALA A 136 -4.41 30.35 30.79
CA ALA A 136 -5.20 29.26 30.23
C ALA A 136 -4.29 28.28 29.51
N LYS A 137 -4.66 26.99 29.55
CA LYS A 137 -3.95 25.91 28.90
C LYS A 137 -4.70 25.40 27.68
N PHE A 138 -3.96 24.95 26.67
CA PHE A 138 -4.49 24.18 25.55
C PHE A 138 -3.57 23.00 25.25
N LYS A 139 -4.16 21.89 24.82
CA LYS A 139 -3.42 20.74 24.29
C LYS A 139 -3.21 20.93 22.79
N VAL A 140 -1.98 20.71 22.35
CA VAL A 140 -1.61 20.69 20.92
C VAL A 140 -2.11 19.39 20.29
N ASP A 141 -2.71 19.45 19.11
CA ASP A 141 -3.07 18.25 18.33
C ASP A 141 -1.83 17.36 18.10
N PRO A 142 -1.86 16.06 18.45
CA PRO A 142 -0.73 15.17 18.21
C PRO A 142 -0.33 14.99 16.75
N GLN A 143 -1.22 15.29 15.79
CA GLN A 143 -0.92 15.30 14.35
C GLN A 143 -0.75 16.73 13.79
N LEU A 144 -0.57 17.73 14.67
CA LEU A 144 -0.58 19.14 14.31
C LEU A 144 0.50 19.49 13.29
N LYS A 145 0.05 19.91 12.11
CA LYS A 145 0.93 20.52 11.11
C LYS A 145 0.93 22.05 11.25
N LYS A 146 -0.25 22.67 11.10
CA LYS A 146 -0.49 24.12 11.18
C LYS A 146 -1.96 24.38 11.57
N GLU A 147 -2.23 25.09 12.67
CA GLU A 147 -3.58 25.31 13.20
C GLU A 147 -3.66 26.61 14.02
N HIS A 148 -4.88 27.12 14.22
CA HIS A 148 -5.18 28.25 15.09
C HIS A 148 -5.97 27.81 16.32
N TYR A 149 -5.56 28.27 17.50
CA TYR A 149 -6.24 27.99 18.77
C TYR A 149 -6.76 29.30 19.37
N SER A 150 -8.04 29.32 19.73
CA SER A 150 -8.67 30.39 20.49
C SER A 150 -8.76 29.98 21.96
N ILE A 151 -8.05 30.69 22.83
CA ILE A 151 -7.82 30.33 24.23
C ILE A 151 -8.40 31.43 25.12
N THR A 152 -9.35 31.11 25.99
CA THR A 152 -9.93 32.10 26.91
C THR A 152 -9.23 32.06 28.26
N ILE A 153 -8.49 33.13 28.61
CA ILE A 153 -8.08 33.41 29.98
C ILE A 153 -9.36 33.87 30.73
N PRO A 154 -9.86 33.13 31.74
CA PRO A 154 -11.23 33.29 32.23
C PRO A 154 -11.58 34.71 32.68
N GLY A 155 -12.60 35.30 32.05
CA GLY A 155 -13.07 36.68 32.30
C GLY A 155 -12.17 37.78 31.75
N LYS A 156 -10.99 37.46 31.21
CA LYS A 156 -9.90 38.45 31.03
C LYS A 156 -9.54 38.69 29.58
N PHE A 157 -9.15 37.64 28.85
CA PHE A 157 -8.72 37.75 27.45
C PHE A 157 -9.18 36.56 26.62
N LEU A 158 -9.64 36.82 25.40
CA LEU A 158 -9.68 35.83 24.33
C LEU A 158 -8.38 35.95 23.53
N VAL A 159 -7.47 34.99 23.70
CA VAL A 159 -6.14 34.97 23.07
C VAL A 159 -6.16 34.04 21.86
N ASN A 160 -5.80 34.55 20.69
CA ASN A 160 -5.71 33.76 19.46
C ASN A 160 -4.24 33.48 19.14
N VAL A 161 -3.86 32.20 19.16
CA VAL A 161 -2.52 31.74 18.78
C VAL A 161 -2.56 30.94 17.48
N TYR A 162 -1.41 30.88 16.81
CA TYR A 162 -1.11 30.04 15.67
C TYR A 162 -0.01 29.08 16.08
N VAL A 163 -0.20 27.78 15.83
CA VAL A 163 0.78 26.76 16.18
C VAL A 163 1.19 26.00 14.94
N GLU A 164 2.50 25.83 14.76
CA GLU A 164 3.09 25.04 13.69
C GLU A 164 4.10 24.03 14.25
N ALA A 165 4.18 22.85 13.64
CA ALA A 165 5.27 21.90 13.85
C ALA A 165 6.23 21.93 12.65
N VAL A 166 7.52 22.12 12.91
CA VAL A 166 8.55 22.29 11.89
C VAL A 166 9.59 21.18 12.00
N PRO A 167 9.92 20.41 10.93
CA PRO A 167 10.90 19.32 11.01
C PRO A 167 12.26 19.77 11.56
N VAL A 168 12.83 19.04 12.51
CA VAL A 168 14.15 19.32 13.09
C VAL A 168 15.11 18.15 12.90
N ARG A 169 15.96 18.31 11.89
CA ARG A 169 17.01 17.37 11.49
C ARG A 169 18.02 17.03 12.61
N ASP A 170 18.27 17.94 13.54
CA ASP A 170 19.31 17.78 14.57
C ASP A 170 18.98 16.66 15.57
N ASP A 171 17.71 16.50 15.94
CA ASP A 171 17.24 15.58 16.99
C ASP A 171 16.59 14.30 16.45
N ALA A 172 16.49 14.17 15.11
CA ALA A 172 16.06 12.98 14.39
C ALA A 172 16.59 11.67 15.01
N ASP A 173 17.89 11.59 15.28
CA ASP A 173 18.60 10.42 15.84
C ASP A 173 18.05 9.93 17.21
N LYS A 174 17.25 10.74 17.90
CA LYS A 174 16.60 10.47 19.20
C LYS A 174 15.12 10.10 19.09
N CYS A 175 14.47 10.49 18.00
CA CYS A 175 13.04 10.36 17.78
C CYS A 175 12.69 9.47 16.58
N SER A 176 13.69 8.95 15.86
CA SER A 176 13.51 7.96 14.80
C SER A 176 12.74 6.75 15.35
N TYR A 177 11.60 6.45 14.74
CA TYR A 177 10.75 5.31 15.05
C TYR A 177 10.77 4.36 13.86
N PHE A 178 10.74 3.05 14.16
CA PHE A 178 10.32 2.07 13.17
C PHE A 178 8.78 1.98 13.16
N PHE A 179 8.21 1.77 11.99
CA PHE A 179 6.77 1.67 11.76
C PHE A 179 6.47 0.24 11.29
N ASP A 180 5.98 -0.60 12.21
CA ASP A 180 5.51 -1.96 11.91
C ASP A 180 4.31 -1.93 10.96
N GLN A 181 4.21 -2.90 10.07
CA GLN A 181 3.11 -3.00 9.12
C GLN A 181 1.79 -3.39 9.82
N PRO A 182 0.62 -2.84 9.45
CA PRO A 182 -0.66 -3.36 9.90
C PRO A 182 -0.89 -4.81 9.40
N GLU A 183 -1.36 -5.70 10.28
CA GLU A 183 -1.61 -7.13 9.98
C GLU A 183 -2.65 -7.36 8.86
N THR A 184 -3.39 -6.32 8.47
CA THR A 184 -4.37 -6.33 7.37
C THR A 184 -3.73 -6.05 6.00
N MET A 185 -2.43 -5.77 5.95
CA MET A 185 -1.69 -5.41 4.74
C MET A 185 -0.65 -6.50 4.39
N SER A 186 -0.04 -6.40 3.21
CA SER A 186 1.21 -7.07 2.88
C SER A 186 2.01 -6.24 1.86
N SER A 187 3.29 -6.06 2.14
CA SER A 187 4.29 -5.43 1.29
C SER A 187 4.96 -6.49 0.40
N SER A 188 5.45 -6.10 -0.78
CA SER A 188 6.11 -7.06 -1.68
C SER A 188 7.22 -6.48 -2.55
N ILE A 189 8.14 -7.38 -2.93
CA ILE A 189 9.17 -7.17 -3.94
C ILE A 189 8.57 -7.50 -5.31
N VAL A 190 8.67 -6.56 -6.26
CA VAL A 190 8.29 -6.81 -7.64
C VAL A 190 9.28 -7.74 -8.33
N THR A 191 8.78 -8.76 -9.02
CA THR A 191 9.58 -9.72 -9.79
C THR A 191 9.49 -9.47 -11.29
N LYS A 192 10.37 -10.12 -12.06
CA LYS A 192 10.31 -10.13 -13.52
C LYS A 192 9.10 -10.89 -14.08
N SER A 193 8.59 -11.86 -13.33
CA SER A 193 7.51 -12.78 -13.71
C SER A 193 6.11 -12.28 -13.32
N GLY A 194 5.96 -11.05 -12.80
CA GLY A 194 4.69 -10.51 -12.27
C GLY A 194 4.28 -11.10 -10.92
N THR A 195 4.69 -12.33 -10.64
CA THR A 195 4.52 -13.05 -9.37
C THR A 195 5.39 -12.45 -8.26
N ASN A 196 4.87 -11.41 -7.60
CA ASN A 196 5.55 -10.66 -6.53
C ASN A 196 5.94 -11.56 -5.35
N ILE A 197 7.01 -11.21 -4.63
CA ILE A 197 7.43 -11.90 -3.40
C ILE A 197 6.99 -11.07 -2.21
N TYR A 198 6.04 -11.57 -1.43
CA TYR A 198 5.52 -10.87 -0.26
C TYR A 198 6.48 -10.94 0.94
N ASP A 199 6.28 -10.04 1.91
CA ASP A 199 6.95 -10.00 3.21
C ASP A 199 6.99 -11.36 3.93
N PHE A 200 5.83 -11.97 4.17
CA PHE A 200 5.72 -13.29 4.80
C PHE A 200 6.40 -14.39 3.96
N GLU A 201 6.37 -14.30 2.63
CA GLU A 201 7.06 -15.25 1.75
C GLU A 201 8.57 -15.16 1.90
N LEU A 202 9.14 -13.96 1.81
CA LEU A 202 10.59 -13.76 1.95
C LEU A 202 11.08 -14.21 3.33
N ALA A 203 10.33 -13.87 4.37
CA ALA A 203 10.66 -14.30 5.73
C ALA A 203 10.58 -15.83 5.88
N ASN A 204 9.56 -16.48 5.31
CA ASN A 204 9.47 -17.95 5.26
C ASN A 204 10.65 -18.57 4.49
N MET A 205 11.06 -18.01 3.34
CA MET A 205 12.22 -18.50 2.58
C MET A 205 13.51 -18.44 3.40
N LEU A 206 13.71 -17.34 4.14
CA LEU A 206 14.90 -17.14 4.96
C LEU A 206 14.90 -18.04 6.19
N ASP A 207 13.77 -18.20 6.89
CA ASP A 207 13.65 -19.11 8.03
C ASP A 207 13.91 -20.57 7.61
N MET A 208 13.20 -21.04 6.58
CA MET A 208 13.28 -22.39 6.02
C MET A 208 14.71 -22.85 5.71
N TRP A 209 15.54 -21.97 5.15
CA TRP A 209 16.87 -22.35 4.65
C TRP A 209 18.04 -21.80 5.49
N ILE A 210 17.89 -20.62 6.09
CA ILE A 210 18.98 -19.90 6.78
C ILE A 210 18.77 -19.87 8.30
N GLY A 211 17.53 -19.98 8.80
CA GLY A 211 17.16 -19.93 10.22
C GLY A 211 17.89 -20.98 11.07
N GLU A 212 17.61 -22.28 10.86
CA GLU A 212 18.19 -23.37 11.66
C GLU A 212 19.73 -23.44 11.55
N LYS A 213 20.28 -23.15 10.36
CA LYS A 213 21.74 -23.17 10.10
C LYS A 213 22.46 -22.02 10.80
N GLY A 214 21.72 -20.95 11.09
CA GLY A 214 22.20 -19.73 11.70
C GLY A 214 23.14 -18.93 10.79
N TYR A 215 23.47 -17.74 11.28
CA TYR A 215 24.32 -16.75 10.62
C TYR A 215 25.01 -15.89 11.70
N ALA A 216 26.19 -15.34 11.40
CA ALA A 216 26.92 -14.48 12.34
C ALA A 216 26.31 -13.08 12.46
N ASN A 217 25.58 -12.64 11.43
CA ASN A 217 24.58 -11.58 11.42
C ASN A 217 23.99 -11.42 10.01
N MET A 218 22.81 -10.79 9.92
CA MET A 218 22.12 -10.50 8.67
C MET A 218 21.88 -9.00 8.51
N LEU A 219 22.19 -8.45 7.33
CA LEU A 219 21.92 -7.06 6.95
C LEU A 219 21.01 -7.03 5.73
N VAL A 220 19.75 -6.64 5.90
CA VAL A 220 18.78 -6.48 4.81
C VAL A 220 18.61 -4.99 4.48
N VAL A 221 18.58 -4.66 3.19
CA VAL A 221 18.49 -3.28 2.70
C VAL A 221 17.46 -3.19 1.56
N PHE A 222 16.34 -2.49 1.80
CA PHE A 222 15.28 -2.27 0.82
C PHE A 222 15.35 -0.85 0.24
N GLN A 223 15.68 -0.72 -1.04
CA GLN A 223 15.54 0.48 -1.86
C GLN A 223 14.32 0.31 -2.79
N GLN A 224 13.14 0.16 -2.20
CA GLN A 224 11.87 0.05 -2.92
C GLN A 224 10.75 0.75 -2.16
N CYS A 225 9.63 1.02 -2.84
CA CYS A 225 8.39 1.41 -2.19
C CYS A 225 7.97 0.36 -1.16
N PHE A 226 7.32 0.82 -0.09
CA PHE A 226 6.75 -0.01 0.98
C PHE A 226 7.75 -0.91 1.72
N GLY A 227 9.06 -0.75 1.47
CA GLY A 227 10.11 -1.65 1.94
C GLY A 227 10.26 -1.73 3.47
N GLY A 228 9.65 -0.81 4.21
CA GLY A 228 9.60 -0.85 5.68
C GLY A 228 8.77 -2.03 6.16
N GLY A 229 7.64 -2.31 5.50
CA GLY A 229 6.76 -3.43 5.85
C GLY A 229 7.30 -4.81 5.48
N MET A 230 8.51 -4.90 4.91
CA MET A 230 9.19 -6.18 4.69
C MET A 230 9.94 -6.68 5.93
N ALA A 231 9.94 -5.91 7.04
CA ALA A 231 10.89 -6.12 8.14
C ALA A 231 10.31 -6.94 9.30
N ASP A 232 9.05 -6.74 9.66
CA ASP A 232 8.41 -7.34 10.83
C ASP A 232 8.26 -8.86 10.70
N ASP A 233 7.80 -9.38 9.56
CA ASP A 233 7.79 -10.83 9.27
C ASP A 233 9.20 -11.47 9.38
N ILE A 234 10.23 -10.77 8.90
CA ILE A 234 11.62 -11.25 8.95
C ILE A 234 12.13 -11.29 10.40
N LEU A 235 11.79 -10.27 11.22
CA LEU A 235 12.21 -10.20 12.62
C LEU A 235 11.37 -11.05 13.57
N ASP A 236 10.13 -11.40 13.23
CA ASP A 236 9.35 -12.38 13.97
C ASP A 236 9.99 -13.77 13.83
N LYS A 237 10.08 -14.27 12.59
CA LYS A 237 10.50 -15.65 12.30
C LYS A 237 11.98 -15.93 12.63
N LEU A 238 12.90 -15.03 12.26
CA LEU A 238 14.34 -15.29 12.40
C LEU A 238 14.89 -14.83 13.75
N ASP A 239 15.57 -15.71 14.47
CA ASP A 239 16.41 -15.35 15.63
C ASP A 239 17.87 -15.11 15.22
N GLY A 240 18.47 -14.04 15.74
CA GLY A 240 19.88 -13.70 15.52
C GLY A 240 20.20 -12.22 15.69
N ASP A 241 21.42 -11.84 15.30
CA ASP A 241 21.82 -10.44 15.12
C ASP A 241 21.37 -10.00 13.71
N ILE A 242 20.26 -9.27 13.60
CA ILE A 242 19.66 -8.84 12.32
C ILE A 242 19.52 -7.32 12.31
N ALA A 243 19.85 -6.66 11.21
CA ALA A 243 19.49 -5.27 10.95
C ALA A 243 18.81 -5.12 9.60
N ILE A 244 17.75 -4.31 9.56
CA ILE A 244 16.97 -4.02 8.35
C ILE A 244 16.94 -2.51 8.15
N LEU A 245 17.35 -2.07 6.96
CA LEU A 245 17.31 -0.68 6.51
C LEU A 245 16.29 -0.60 5.36
N SER A 246 15.31 0.32 5.39
CA SER A 246 14.44 0.59 4.24
C SER A 246 14.45 2.07 3.84
N ALA A 247 14.24 2.32 2.55
CA ALA A 247 14.01 3.66 2.00
C ALA A 247 12.72 4.29 2.55
N SER A 248 11.64 3.54 2.73
CA SER A 248 10.33 4.09 3.11
C SER A 248 9.60 3.26 4.19
N LYS A 249 8.56 3.83 4.80
CA LYS A 249 7.57 3.11 5.63
C LYS A 249 6.78 2.08 4.80
N HIS A 250 6.01 1.22 5.48
CA HIS A 250 5.13 0.23 4.87
C HIS A 250 4.03 0.83 3.97
N ASP A 251 3.63 2.08 4.18
CA ASP A 251 2.57 2.82 3.46
C ASP A 251 3.11 3.81 2.41
N GLU A 252 4.43 3.96 2.31
CA GLU A 252 5.06 5.04 1.54
C GLU A 252 5.85 4.57 0.30
N PRO A 253 5.78 5.32 -0.81
CA PRO A 253 6.66 5.12 -1.95
C PRO A 253 8.09 5.58 -1.63
N ALA A 254 9.08 4.85 -2.17
CA ALA A 254 10.46 5.31 -2.17
C ALA A 254 10.76 6.13 -3.43
N TYR A 255 11.54 7.19 -3.27
CA TYR A 255 11.91 8.10 -4.34
C TYR A 255 13.30 7.80 -4.90
N GLY A 256 13.57 8.43 -6.03
CA GLY A 256 14.79 8.23 -6.79
C GLY A 256 14.97 9.31 -7.83
N TYR A 257 16.17 9.42 -8.38
CA TYR A 257 16.39 10.38 -9.45
C TYR A 257 15.69 9.92 -10.75
N LYS A 258 15.19 10.88 -11.52
CA LYS A 258 14.71 10.64 -12.89
C LYS A 258 15.85 10.05 -13.74
N ASN A 259 15.49 9.32 -14.80
CA ASN A 259 16.47 8.78 -15.75
C ASN A 259 17.32 9.92 -16.34
N ALA A 260 18.63 9.71 -16.42
CA ALA A 260 19.56 10.59 -17.13
C ALA A 260 19.66 10.20 -18.62
N GLU A 261 20.36 11.01 -19.40
CA GLU A 261 20.60 10.78 -20.84
C GLU A 261 21.48 9.55 -21.13
N SER A 262 22.33 9.13 -20.19
CA SER A 262 23.17 7.92 -20.29
C SER A 262 23.39 7.31 -18.91
N MET A 263 23.75 6.02 -18.85
CA MET A 263 24.07 5.34 -17.58
C MET A 263 25.23 5.99 -16.82
N GLU A 264 26.21 6.55 -17.54
CA GLU A 264 27.36 7.27 -16.96
C GLU A 264 26.93 8.55 -16.23
N LYS A 265 25.87 9.19 -16.73
CA LYS A 265 25.23 10.38 -16.11
C LYS A 265 24.17 10.00 -15.07
N GLN A 266 23.76 8.73 -15.01
CA GLN A 266 22.75 8.29 -14.07
C GLN A 266 23.29 8.40 -12.64
N LYS A 267 22.51 9.06 -11.79
CA LYS A 267 22.81 9.14 -10.36
C LYS A 267 22.09 8.02 -9.63
N THR A 268 22.80 7.37 -8.73
CA THR A 268 22.31 6.45 -7.70
C THR A 268 21.27 7.13 -6.83
N ASN A 269 20.23 6.41 -6.41
CA ASN A 269 19.18 6.98 -5.57
C ASN A 269 19.76 7.55 -4.26
N PRO A 270 19.26 8.72 -3.79
CA PRO A 270 19.71 9.36 -2.56
C PRO A 270 19.78 8.46 -1.30
N TYR A 271 18.74 7.69 -0.97
CA TYR A 271 18.79 6.73 0.14
C TYR A 271 19.93 5.71 -0.02
N THR A 272 19.97 5.00 -1.15
CA THR A 272 21.08 4.07 -1.46
C THR A 272 22.43 4.77 -1.38
N ARG A 273 22.58 6.01 -1.84
CA ARG A 273 23.84 6.75 -1.76
C ARG A 273 24.31 6.95 -0.31
N GLU A 274 23.42 7.31 0.61
CA GLU A 274 23.78 7.47 2.03
C GLU A 274 24.03 6.11 2.72
N VAL A 275 23.30 5.05 2.35
CA VAL A 275 23.57 3.67 2.81
C VAL A 275 24.94 3.17 2.34
N LEU A 276 25.21 3.26 1.03
CA LEU A 276 26.50 2.93 0.42
C LEU A 276 27.64 3.69 1.11
N LYS A 277 27.45 4.98 1.37
CA LYS A 277 28.43 5.81 2.06
C LYS A 277 28.67 5.33 3.50
N GLY A 278 27.60 5.10 4.26
CA GLY A 278 27.69 4.64 5.64
C GLY A 278 28.42 3.30 5.78
N LEU A 279 28.06 2.32 4.95
CA LEU A 279 28.69 1.00 4.96
C LEU A 279 30.13 1.03 4.40
N LYS A 280 30.45 1.92 3.45
CA LYS A 280 31.86 2.19 3.03
C LYS A 280 32.70 2.74 4.18
N GLU A 281 32.14 3.64 4.98
CA GLU A 281 32.77 4.27 6.15
C GLU A 281 32.85 3.35 7.39
N ASP A 282 32.63 2.03 7.26
CA ASP A 282 32.67 1.02 8.33
C ASP A 282 31.75 1.32 9.53
N LYS A 283 30.63 2.02 9.27
CA LYS A 283 29.64 2.34 10.30
C LYS A 283 28.79 1.16 10.69
N LYS A 284 28.13 1.30 11.83
CA LYS A 284 27.14 0.35 12.33
C LYS A 284 25.80 0.56 11.64
N ALA A 285 24.99 -0.49 11.53
CA ALA A 285 23.67 -0.42 10.87
C ALA A 285 22.77 0.69 11.44
N GLU A 286 22.77 0.90 12.76
CA GLU A 286 22.05 2.01 13.41
C GLU A 286 22.54 3.40 12.94
N ASP A 287 23.86 3.60 12.88
CA ASP A 287 24.48 4.83 12.38
C ASP A 287 24.18 5.05 10.89
N VAL A 288 24.03 3.98 10.11
CA VAL A 288 23.68 4.04 8.68
C VAL A 288 22.21 4.39 8.48
N GLY A 289 21.29 3.72 9.17
CA GLY A 289 19.85 3.99 9.10
C GLY A 289 19.52 5.43 9.51
N LYS A 290 19.99 5.86 10.70
CA LYS A 290 19.84 7.25 11.16
C LYS A 290 20.54 8.24 10.23
N SER A 291 21.68 7.88 9.64
CA SER A 291 22.34 8.70 8.62
C SER A 291 21.53 8.82 7.34
N ALA A 292 20.79 7.78 6.92
CA ALA A 292 19.94 7.81 5.74
C ALA A 292 18.70 8.68 5.99
N GLU A 293 17.93 8.42 7.05
CA GLU A 293 16.79 9.24 7.49
C GLU A 293 17.17 10.73 7.55
N LYS A 294 18.34 11.03 8.14
CA LYS A 294 18.84 12.40 8.33
C LYS A 294 19.50 13.02 7.09
N LYS A 295 19.86 12.29 6.03
CA LYS A 295 20.67 12.83 4.90
C LYS A 295 20.16 12.52 3.50
N ASP A 296 19.20 11.63 3.36
CA ASP A 296 18.46 11.50 2.11
C ASP A 296 17.84 12.85 1.69
N GLU A 297 17.83 13.11 0.39
CA GLU A 297 17.39 14.37 -0.21
C GLU A 297 15.88 14.47 -0.35
N PHE A 298 15.17 13.34 -0.36
CA PHE A 298 13.71 13.22 -0.43
C PHE A 298 13.04 12.98 0.94
N SER A 299 13.85 12.88 1.99
CA SER A 299 13.43 12.54 3.33
C SER A 299 12.51 13.59 3.94
N ALA A 300 11.90 13.27 5.09
CA ALA A 300 11.21 14.23 5.95
C ALA A 300 12.07 15.46 6.36
N TYR A 301 13.41 15.36 6.27
CA TYR A 301 14.37 16.46 6.49
C TYR A 301 15.06 16.93 5.18
N GLY A 302 14.59 16.42 4.04
CA GLY A 302 15.17 16.58 2.71
C GLY A 302 15.05 17.98 2.14
N ALA A 303 16.04 18.36 1.33
CA ALA A 303 16.06 19.65 0.64
C ALA A 303 15.35 19.62 -0.72
N LYS A 304 15.12 18.44 -1.30
CA LYS A 304 14.40 18.28 -2.57
C LYS A 304 12.94 17.92 -2.32
N ARG A 305 12.08 18.50 -3.13
CA ARG A 305 10.63 18.26 -3.13
C ARG A 305 10.25 17.86 -4.54
N TYR A 306 9.35 16.90 -4.70
CA TYR A 306 8.93 16.45 -6.03
C TYR A 306 8.11 17.53 -6.78
N TYR A 307 7.53 18.47 -6.04
CA TYR A 307 6.84 19.66 -6.55
C TYR A 307 7.41 20.94 -5.90
N GLU A 308 7.64 21.98 -6.70
CA GLU A 308 7.93 23.32 -6.19
C GLU A 308 6.67 23.95 -5.55
N GLY A 309 6.84 24.69 -4.45
CA GLY A 309 5.76 25.44 -3.79
C GLY A 309 5.22 24.84 -2.47
N ALA A 310 5.49 23.58 -2.15
CA ALA A 310 5.02 22.98 -0.89
C ALA A 310 5.72 23.58 0.35
N THR A 311 4.95 24.08 1.32
CA THR A 311 5.42 24.81 2.53
C THR A 311 4.93 24.20 3.87
N SER A 312 4.64 22.89 3.87
CA SER A 312 4.20 22.14 5.06
C SER A 312 4.57 20.65 4.97
N VAL A 313 4.55 19.96 6.12
CA VAL A 313 4.74 18.51 6.26
C VAL A 313 3.59 17.75 5.59
N ARG A 314 3.79 17.12 4.42
CA ARG A 314 2.72 16.43 3.68
C ARG A 314 3.20 15.22 2.88
N LYS A 315 2.54 14.07 3.12
CA LYS A 315 2.21 12.84 2.33
C LYS A 315 3.12 12.32 1.19
N ASN A 316 4.00 13.14 0.61
CA ASN A 316 4.85 12.82 -0.53
C ASN A 316 6.32 13.06 -0.16
N VAL A 317 6.73 12.51 0.99
CA VAL A 317 8.10 12.49 1.52
C VAL A 317 8.44 11.04 1.84
N GLU A 318 9.70 10.69 1.64
CA GLU A 318 10.25 9.39 2.03
C GLU A 318 10.59 9.43 3.53
N HIS A 319 10.22 8.42 4.32
CA HIS A 319 10.71 8.27 5.70
C HIS A 319 11.58 7.00 5.82
N PRO A 320 12.91 7.11 5.62
CA PRO A 320 13.82 5.97 5.75
C PRO A 320 13.72 5.30 7.12
N GLN A 321 13.57 3.99 7.08
CA GLN A 321 13.28 3.13 8.22
C GLN A 321 14.52 2.39 8.71
N TYR A 322 14.57 2.16 10.02
CA TYR A 322 15.61 1.36 10.64
C TYR A 322 15.07 0.50 11.78
N VAL A 323 15.34 -0.81 11.73
CA VAL A 323 14.98 -1.75 12.82
C VAL A 323 16.02 -2.86 12.94
N SER A 324 16.09 -3.50 14.11
CA SER A 324 17.06 -4.57 14.38
C SER A 324 16.60 -5.54 15.47
N LYS A 325 17.14 -6.77 15.42
CA LYS A 325 16.97 -7.85 16.43
C LYS A 325 18.34 -8.30 16.93
N GLY A 326 18.39 -8.83 18.15
CA GLY A 326 19.64 -9.17 18.83
C GLY A 326 20.53 -7.94 19.04
N LYS A 327 21.79 -8.01 18.61
CA LYS A 327 22.75 -6.89 18.57
C LYS A 327 22.79 -6.18 17.21
N GLY A 328 21.74 -6.30 16.39
CA GLY A 328 21.70 -5.79 15.03
C GLY A 328 22.16 -4.33 14.86
N ASN A 329 21.85 -3.46 15.84
CA ASN A 329 22.38 -2.09 15.93
C ASN A 329 23.89 -1.97 15.71
N ALA A 330 24.69 -2.99 16.06
CA ALA A 330 26.15 -2.97 15.98
C ALA A 330 26.74 -3.71 14.76
N ILE A 331 25.91 -4.20 13.83
CA ILE A 331 26.37 -4.84 12.59
C ILE A 331 27.15 -3.85 11.72
N SER A 332 28.30 -4.27 11.20
CA SER A 332 29.05 -3.58 10.15
C SER A 332 29.40 -4.55 9.02
N LEU A 333 29.56 -4.03 7.81
CA LEU A 333 29.79 -4.86 6.63
C LEU A 333 31.14 -5.61 6.70
N GLY A 334 31.08 -6.93 6.69
CA GLY A 334 32.20 -7.84 6.89
C GLY A 334 32.52 -8.22 8.34
N LYS A 335 31.71 -7.81 9.33
CA LYS A 335 32.00 -8.00 10.76
C LYS A 335 30.81 -8.56 11.55
N ARG A 336 31.11 -9.21 12.67
CA ARG A 336 30.17 -9.58 13.74
C ARG A 336 29.74 -8.33 14.51
N ALA A 337 28.61 -8.40 15.21
CA ALA A 337 28.11 -7.28 16.02
C ALA A 337 28.98 -6.93 17.25
N ASP A 338 29.98 -7.75 17.59
CA ASP A 338 31.03 -7.42 18.56
C ASP A 338 32.27 -6.73 17.95
N GLY A 339 32.29 -6.55 16.62
CA GLY A 339 33.38 -5.93 15.87
C GLY A 339 34.48 -6.88 15.38
N SER A 340 34.41 -8.18 15.69
CA SER A 340 35.29 -9.19 15.10
C SER A 340 34.95 -9.48 13.63
N GLU A 341 35.89 -10.01 12.85
CA GLU A 341 35.64 -10.40 11.45
C GLU A 341 34.76 -11.66 11.37
N VAL A 342 33.96 -11.78 10.30
CA VAL A 342 33.23 -13.04 9.98
C VAL A 342 34.09 -14.01 9.18
N LYS A 343 33.71 -15.29 9.18
CA LYS A 343 34.45 -16.38 8.51
C LYS A 343 34.35 -16.32 6.98
N SER A 344 33.17 -16.03 6.45
CA SER A 344 32.93 -15.60 5.07
C SER A 344 31.73 -14.65 5.02
N LYS A 345 31.53 -14.00 3.87
CA LYS A 345 30.53 -12.96 3.64
C LYS A 345 29.76 -13.34 2.40
N HIS A 346 28.44 -13.23 2.42
CA HIS A 346 27.60 -13.59 1.28
C HIS A 346 26.56 -12.51 1.01
N ALA A 347 26.26 -12.28 -0.26
CA ALA A 347 25.32 -11.25 -0.68
C ALA A 347 24.34 -11.76 -1.73
N ILE A 348 23.06 -11.42 -1.56
CA ILE A 348 22.04 -11.53 -2.60
C ILE A 348 21.61 -10.10 -2.98
N VAL A 349 21.66 -9.77 -4.27
CA VAL A 349 21.23 -8.49 -4.80
C VAL A 349 20.06 -8.73 -5.78
N PHE A 350 18.90 -8.13 -5.51
CA PHE A 350 17.66 -8.38 -6.24
C PHE A 350 17.04 -7.11 -6.85
N GLY A 351 16.52 -7.21 -8.07
CA GLY A 351 15.66 -6.18 -8.68
C GLY A 351 14.88 -6.74 -9.86
N GLY A 352 13.57 -6.99 -9.67
CA GLY A 352 12.78 -7.79 -10.60
C GLY A 352 12.46 -7.11 -11.93
N ASN A 353 11.88 -5.92 -11.91
CA ASN A 353 11.38 -5.20 -13.08
C ASN A 353 12.12 -3.86 -13.26
N ASN A 354 13.45 -3.95 -13.44
CA ASN A 354 14.42 -2.84 -13.55
C ASN A 354 14.23 -1.93 -14.79
N ASN A 355 13.01 -1.48 -15.05
CA ASN A 355 12.58 -0.72 -16.22
C ASN A 355 12.99 0.77 -16.18
N LYS A 356 13.87 1.17 -15.25
CA LYS A 356 14.44 2.52 -15.12
C LYS A 356 15.95 2.46 -14.86
N MET A 357 16.71 3.39 -15.44
CA MET A 357 18.17 3.42 -15.37
C MET A 357 18.70 3.55 -13.94
N ARG A 358 17.95 4.22 -13.05
CA ARG A 358 18.26 4.33 -11.62
C ARG A 358 18.38 2.96 -10.92
N HIS A 359 17.57 1.97 -11.29
CA HIS A 359 17.58 0.65 -10.64
C HIS A 359 18.88 -0.10 -10.98
N TRP A 360 19.23 -0.13 -12.27
CA TRP A 360 20.53 -0.62 -12.73
C TRP A 360 21.72 0.11 -12.10
N LYS A 361 21.61 1.43 -11.88
CA LYS A 361 22.66 2.22 -11.26
C LYS A 361 22.83 1.92 -9.77
N ASN A 362 21.73 1.68 -9.06
CA ASN A 362 21.72 1.23 -7.67
C ASN A 362 22.43 -0.14 -7.52
N ILE A 363 22.10 -1.12 -8.37
CA ILE A 363 22.75 -2.45 -8.39
C ILE A 363 24.24 -2.32 -8.70
N GLU A 364 24.60 -1.59 -9.76
CA GLU A 364 25.99 -1.37 -10.19
C GLU A 364 26.87 -0.81 -9.06
N GLU A 365 26.39 0.20 -8.32
CA GLU A 365 27.18 0.81 -7.25
C GLU A 365 27.17 0.02 -5.94
N PHE A 366 26.14 -0.80 -5.67
CA PHE A 366 26.13 -1.69 -4.51
C PHE A 366 27.07 -2.88 -4.70
N VAL A 367 27.01 -3.55 -5.85
CA VAL A 367 27.94 -4.64 -6.18
C VAL A 367 29.36 -4.08 -6.36
N GLY A 368 29.53 -3.14 -7.29
CA GLY A 368 30.84 -2.69 -7.76
C GLY A 368 31.58 -1.76 -6.80
N LEU A 369 30.88 -0.86 -6.10
CA LEU A 369 31.54 0.12 -5.22
C LEU A 369 31.45 -0.23 -3.74
N LEU A 370 30.46 -1.00 -3.27
CA LEU A 370 30.35 -1.40 -1.86
C LEU A 370 30.86 -2.83 -1.62
N LEU A 371 30.19 -3.86 -2.15
CA LEU A 371 30.52 -5.26 -1.82
C LEU A 371 31.94 -5.62 -2.24
N LYS A 372 32.33 -5.37 -3.50
CA LYS A 372 33.69 -5.65 -3.97
C LYS A 372 34.77 -4.82 -3.27
N SER A 373 34.48 -3.60 -2.83
CA SER A 373 35.45 -2.80 -2.05
C SER A 373 35.60 -3.24 -0.59
N LYS A 374 34.67 -4.07 -0.09
CA LYS A 374 34.70 -4.72 1.24
C LYS A 374 35.14 -6.19 1.19
N GLY A 375 35.65 -6.63 0.03
CA GLY A 375 36.30 -7.92 -0.13
C GLY A 375 35.35 -9.12 -0.21
N PHE A 376 34.14 -8.92 -0.72
CA PHE A 376 33.32 -10.01 -1.27
C PHE A 376 33.91 -10.40 -2.63
N SER A 377 34.05 -11.69 -2.91
CA SER A 377 34.43 -12.18 -4.24
C SER A 377 33.22 -12.21 -5.20
N ASP A 378 33.42 -12.68 -6.44
CA ASP A 378 32.30 -12.90 -7.36
C ASP A 378 31.50 -14.17 -7.00
N GLU A 379 32.10 -15.14 -6.31
CA GLU A 379 31.43 -16.35 -5.82
C GLU A 379 30.64 -16.14 -4.50
N ASP A 380 30.92 -15.03 -3.80
CA ASP A 380 30.23 -14.57 -2.58
C ASP A 380 28.92 -13.81 -2.89
N ILE A 381 28.75 -13.32 -4.12
CA ILE A 381 27.64 -12.45 -4.52
C ILE A 381 26.75 -13.20 -5.53
N VAL A 382 25.43 -13.12 -5.37
CA VAL A 382 24.45 -13.56 -6.37
C VAL A 382 23.57 -12.37 -6.76
N VAL A 383 23.60 -11.99 -8.04
CA VAL A 383 22.81 -10.87 -8.56
C VAL A 383 21.67 -11.38 -9.44
N LEU A 384 20.44 -11.12 -9.00
CA LEU A 384 19.19 -11.53 -9.62
C LEU A 384 18.43 -10.31 -10.14
N ALA A 385 18.44 -10.09 -11.46
CA ALA A 385 17.96 -8.83 -12.02
C ALA A 385 17.32 -8.97 -13.41
N ASP A 386 16.09 -8.48 -13.57
CA ASP A 386 15.35 -8.45 -14.86
C ASP A 386 15.38 -9.84 -15.56
N SER A 387 15.60 -9.89 -16.88
CA SER A 387 15.82 -11.10 -17.67
C SER A 387 17.16 -11.82 -17.42
N GLY A 388 17.85 -11.50 -16.33
CA GLY A 388 19.10 -12.13 -15.90
C GLY A 388 20.26 -11.80 -16.82
N LYS A 389 21.01 -12.82 -17.24
CA LYS A 389 22.13 -12.67 -18.19
C LYS A 389 21.71 -12.04 -19.53
N ASN A 390 20.43 -12.15 -19.91
CA ASN A 390 19.88 -11.53 -21.12
C ASN A 390 19.67 -10.00 -20.99
N SER A 391 19.85 -9.42 -19.80
CA SER A 391 19.85 -7.95 -19.57
C SER A 391 21.05 -7.22 -20.16
N GLY A 392 22.06 -7.96 -20.66
CA GLY A 392 23.31 -7.39 -21.18
C GLY A 392 24.23 -6.83 -20.07
N LYS A 393 23.97 -7.13 -18.80
CA LYS A 393 24.82 -6.75 -17.66
C LYS A 393 25.72 -7.91 -17.25
N ALA A 394 27.03 -7.73 -17.41
CA ALA A 394 28.03 -8.74 -17.06
C ALA A 394 28.17 -9.03 -15.55
N TYR A 395 27.44 -8.32 -14.69
CA TYR A 395 27.37 -8.53 -13.24
C TYR A 395 26.08 -9.22 -12.78
N VAL A 396 25.26 -9.77 -13.70
CA VAL A 396 23.98 -10.43 -13.37
C VAL A 396 24.07 -11.93 -13.60
N ASP A 397 23.73 -12.71 -12.58
CA ASP A 397 23.89 -14.17 -12.57
C ASP A 397 22.62 -14.90 -13.00
N GLY A 398 21.45 -14.40 -12.57
CA GLY A 398 20.14 -15.01 -12.81
C GLY A 398 19.03 -13.96 -12.97
N PRO A 399 17.83 -14.38 -13.40
CA PRO A 399 16.69 -13.48 -13.57
C PRO A 399 16.13 -13.02 -12.22
N GLY A 400 15.45 -11.89 -12.20
CA GLY A 400 14.81 -11.34 -11.00
C GLY A 400 13.44 -11.97 -10.71
N THR A 401 13.34 -13.30 -10.66
CA THR A 401 12.08 -14.04 -10.41
C THR A 401 12.00 -14.64 -9.01
N LYS A 402 10.78 -14.98 -8.56
CA LYS A 402 10.53 -15.67 -7.28
C LYS A 402 11.34 -16.96 -7.15
N GLN A 403 11.29 -17.83 -8.18
CA GLN A 403 12.03 -19.09 -8.21
C GLN A 403 13.55 -18.88 -8.15
N ALA A 404 14.07 -17.85 -8.82
CA ALA A 404 15.51 -17.56 -8.79
C ALA A 404 15.98 -17.09 -7.41
N LEU A 405 15.16 -16.31 -6.68
CA LEU A 405 15.48 -15.91 -5.30
C LEU A 405 15.43 -17.12 -4.34
N TRP A 406 14.40 -17.96 -4.45
CA TRP A 406 14.29 -19.18 -3.65
C TRP A 406 15.48 -20.12 -3.90
N ASN A 407 15.83 -20.36 -5.17
CA ASN A 407 17.03 -21.14 -5.53
C ASN A 407 18.30 -20.53 -4.94
N ALA A 408 18.50 -19.20 -5.05
CA ALA A 408 19.69 -18.53 -4.51
C ALA A 408 19.79 -18.62 -2.98
N ILE A 409 18.69 -18.47 -2.25
CA ILE A 409 18.64 -18.63 -0.78
C ILE A 409 18.95 -20.09 -0.40
N LYS A 410 18.34 -21.06 -1.09
CA LYS A 410 18.57 -22.50 -0.89
C LYS A 410 20.01 -22.91 -1.16
N ASP A 411 20.59 -22.52 -2.29
CA ASP A 411 21.99 -22.81 -2.66
C ASP A 411 22.98 -22.11 -1.72
N LEU A 412 22.67 -20.88 -1.30
CA LEU A 412 23.48 -20.17 -0.30
C LEU A 412 23.46 -20.87 1.07
N SER A 413 22.34 -21.48 1.43
CA SER A 413 22.24 -22.28 2.67
C SER A 413 23.17 -23.50 2.70
N ALA A 414 23.68 -23.98 1.56
CA ALA A 414 24.70 -25.02 1.52
C ALA A 414 26.11 -24.49 1.87
N LYS A 415 26.29 -23.15 1.87
CA LYS A 415 27.56 -22.45 2.15
C LYS A 415 27.57 -21.79 3.53
N MET A 416 26.41 -21.36 4.04
CA MET A 416 26.27 -20.57 5.27
C MET A 416 26.09 -21.38 6.55
N ASN A 417 26.62 -20.84 7.66
CA ASN A 417 26.36 -21.25 9.04
C ASN A 417 26.46 -20.00 9.97
N LYS A 418 26.33 -20.23 11.28
CA LYS A 418 26.48 -19.24 12.37
C LYS A 418 27.74 -18.36 12.41
N ASP A 419 28.75 -18.59 11.57
CA ASP A 419 30.04 -17.85 11.57
C ASP A 419 30.18 -16.92 10.34
N GLU A 420 29.16 -16.87 9.49
CA GLU A 420 29.13 -16.19 8.19
C GLU A 420 28.10 -15.03 8.15
N GLN A 421 28.39 -13.94 7.42
CA GLN A 421 27.45 -12.81 7.25
C GLN A 421 26.58 -12.97 6.00
N LEU A 422 25.30 -12.65 6.11
CA LEU A 422 24.39 -12.47 4.96
C LEU A 422 24.06 -10.98 4.75
N VAL A 423 24.18 -10.50 3.52
CA VAL A 423 23.67 -9.21 3.06
C VAL A 423 22.60 -9.43 2.01
N ILE A 424 21.42 -8.83 2.17
CA ILE A 424 20.37 -8.84 1.14
C ILE A 424 20.12 -7.40 0.73
N TYR A 425 20.20 -7.10 -0.57
CA TYR A 425 19.91 -5.78 -1.11
C TYR A 425 18.86 -5.85 -2.21
N VAL A 426 17.73 -5.19 -2.01
CA VAL A 426 16.61 -5.15 -2.95
C VAL A 426 16.47 -3.74 -3.50
N THR A 427 16.39 -3.56 -4.82
CA THR A 427 16.29 -2.23 -5.45
C THR A 427 15.50 -2.24 -6.76
N ASP A 428 14.18 -2.09 -6.67
CA ASP A 428 13.32 -1.88 -7.84
C ASP A 428 12.03 -1.11 -7.44
N HIS A 429 10.87 -1.49 -7.96
CA HIS A 429 9.57 -1.12 -7.42
C HIS A 429 9.18 -2.06 -6.26
N GLY A 430 8.19 -1.66 -5.48
CA GLY A 430 7.53 -2.51 -4.49
C GLY A 430 6.04 -2.21 -4.50
N ASN A 431 5.21 -3.19 -4.12
CA ASN A 431 3.76 -3.02 -4.01
C ASN A 431 3.30 -3.17 -2.56
N LEU A 432 2.16 -2.55 -2.24
CA LEU A 432 1.42 -2.71 -1.00
C LEU A 432 0.01 -3.18 -1.36
N GLU A 433 -0.44 -4.29 -0.77
CA GLU A 433 -1.76 -4.87 -0.96
C GLU A 433 -2.37 -5.20 0.41
N THR A 434 -3.64 -5.62 0.47
CA THR A 434 -4.18 -6.21 1.71
C THR A 434 -3.65 -7.62 1.91
N ALA A 435 -3.51 -8.07 3.16
CA ALA A 435 -3.04 -9.42 3.51
C ALA A 435 -3.85 -10.49 2.76
N ASP A 436 -5.18 -10.38 2.77
CA ASP A 436 -6.08 -11.30 2.05
C ASP A 436 -5.84 -11.31 0.53
N LYS A 437 -5.43 -10.19 -0.07
CA LYS A 437 -5.14 -10.11 -1.52
C LYS A 437 -3.77 -10.70 -1.83
N ALA A 438 -2.78 -10.47 -0.98
CA ALA A 438 -1.47 -11.10 -1.08
C ALA A 438 -1.54 -12.62 -0.94
N VAL A 439 -2.23 -13.12 0.10
CA VAL A 439 -2.45 -14.55 0.32
C VAL A 439 -3.19 -15.19 -0.87
N ARG A 440 -4.26 -14.56 -1.39
CA ARG A 440 -4.93 -15.04 -2.62
C ARG A 440 -4.00 -15.11 -3.83
N LYS A 441 -3.14 -14.11 -4.03
CA LYS A 441 -2.16 -14.11 -5.12
C LYS A 441 -1.05 -15.15 -4.95
N VAL A 442 -0.66 -15.49 -3.72
CA VAL A 442 0.30 -16.58 -3.44
C VAL A 442 -0.35 -17.95 -3.63
N ILE A 443 -1.63 -18.12 -3.29
CA ILE A 443 -2.39 -19.36 -3.56
C ILE A 443 -2.53 -19.59 -5.07
N ASN A 444 -2.75 -18.52 -5.84
CA ASN A 444 -2.88 -18.55 -7.30
C ASN A 444 -1.54 -18.35 -8.04
N ASP A 445 -0.40 -18.44 -7.34
CA ASP A 445 0.93 -18.30 -7.97
C ASP A 445 1.33 -19.61 -8.68
N PRO A 446 1.69 -19.59 -9.97
CA PRO A 446 2.25 -20.77 -10.63
C PRO A 446 3.57 -21.23 -9.98
N VAL A 447 4.35 -20.31 -9.39
CA VAL A 447 5.61 -20.62 -8.69
C VAL A 447 5.31 -21.06 -7.26
N ARG A 448 4.74 -22.26 -7.11
CA ARG A 448 4.46 -22.88 -5.80
C ARG A 448 5.76 -23.15 -5.03
N GLN A 449 5.89 -22.56 -3.85
CA GLN A 449 7.00 -22.86 -2.95
C GLN A 449 6.79 -24.22 -2.26
N PRO A 450 7.75 -25.17 -2.31
CA PRO A 450 7.59 -26.44 -1.62
C PRO A 450 7.71 -26.24 -0.10
N ILE A 451 6.67 -26.63 0.64
CA ILE A 451 6.63 -26.56 2.10
C ILE A 451 7.38 -27.79 2.67
N PRO A 452 8.40 -27.62 3.52
CA PRO A 452 9.12 -28.77 4.10
C PRO A 452 8.23 -29.54 5.08
N PRO A 453 8.28 -30.89 5.10
CA PRO A 453 7.43 -31.69 5.96
C PRO A 453 7.80 -31.54 7.44
N ARG A 454 6.79 -31.45 8.31
CA ARG A 454 6.97 -31.54 9.77
C ARG A 454 7.28 -32.97 10.18
N ASN A 455 8.51 -33.22 10.60
CA ASN A 455 9.05 -34.54 11.03
C ASN A 455 8.26 -35.28 12.14
N ASN A 456 7.23 -34.66 12.72
CA ASN A 456 6.53 -35.09 13.92
C ASN A 456 5.00 -35.27 13.76
N GLU A 457 4.43 -35.04 12.57
CA GLU A 457 2.95 -34.99 12.37
C GLU A 457 2.36 -36.11 11.50
N LEU A 458 3.18 -37.01 10.92
CA LEU A 458 2.69 -38.16 10.16
C LEU A 458 1.98 -39.20 11.06
N LYS A 459 0.66 -39.33 10.89
CA LYS A 459 -0.16 -40.48 11.32
C LYS A 459 -1.29 -40.74 10.33
N ASP A 460 -1.68 -42.01 10.22
CA ASP A 460 -2.55 -42.51 9.16
C ASP A 460 -3.98 -41.92 9.17
N GLY A 461 -4.50 -41.63 7.96
CA GLY A 461 -5.95 -41.70 7.69
C GLY A 461 -6.79 -40.42 7.78
N ALA A 462 -6.20 -39.22 7.70
CA ALA A 462 -6.95 -37.95 7.69
C ALA A 462 -7.19 -37.42 6.27
N LEU A 463 -8.43 -37.55 5.78
CA LEU A 463 -8.92 -36.88 4.56
C LEU A 463 -9.32 -35.42 4.84
N TRP A 464 -9.18 -34.56 3.83
CA TRP A 464 -9.69 -33.18 3.83
C TRP A 464 -10.71 -32.97 2.71
N LEU A 465 -11.62 -32.01 2.93
CA LEU A 465 -12.63 -31.57 1.96
C LEU A 465 -12.39 -30.09 1.63
N LEU A 466 -12.49 -29.74 0.35
CA LEU A 466 -12.43 -28.35 -0.13
C LEU A 466 -13.81 -27.67 0.02
N ASN A 467 -13.81 -26.33 0.09
CA ASN A 467 -14.97 -25.48 0.39
C ASN A 467 -15.34 -24.63 -0.84
N GLU A 468 -16.63 -24.45 -1.12
CA GLU A 468 -17.14 -23.69 -2.30
C GLU A 468 -16.53 -22.28 -2.44
N SER A 469 -16.14 -21.63 -1.35
CA SER A 469 -15.49 -20.30 -1.35
C SER A 469 -14.14 -20.27 -2.09
N PHE A 470 -13.48 -21.42 -2.24
CA PHE A 470 -12.25 -21.59 -3.02
C PHE A 470 -12.52 -21.44 -4.54
N LEU A 471 -13.66 -21.95 -5.01
CA LEU A 471 -14.00 -21.97 -6.44
C LEU A 471 -14.39 -20.58 -6.96
N ASN A 472 -15.10 -19.80 -6.14
CA ASN A 472 -15.55 -18.44 -6.49
C ASN A 472 -14.40 -17.41 -6.65
N LEU A 473 -13.16 -17.76 -6.30
CA LEU A 473 -12.01 -16.85 -6.28
C LEU A 473 -11.07 -16.95 -7.50
N LEU A 474 -11.34 -17.85 -8.44
CA LEU A 474 -10.47 -18.13 -9.59
C LEU A 474 -10.70 -17.21 -10.80
N ASN A 475 -11.63 -16.25 -10.73
CA ASN A 475 -12.28 -15.69 -11.91
C ASN A 475 -11.85 -14.26 -12.36
N ILE A 476 -10.76 -13.68 -11.82
CA ILE A 476 -10.31 -12.31 -12.19
C ILE A 476 -8.78 -12.11 -12.07
N THR A 477 -8.03 -12.30 -13.17
CA THR A 477 -6.68 -11.72 -13.39
C THR A 477 -6.33 -11.68 -14.89
N ASP A 478 -5.94 -10.51 -15.39
CA ASP A 478 -5.52 -10.28 -16.79
C ASP A 478 -3.99 -10.42 -17.01
N ASP A 479 -3.53 -10.23 -18.25
CA ASP A 479 -2.14 -10.30 -18.73
C ASP A 479 -1.45 -11.70 -18.69
N ASN A 480 -2.09 -12.70 -19.30
CA ASN A 480 -1.44 -13.93 -19.79
C ASN A 480 -1.81 -14.19 -21.27
N ASP A 481 -0.92 -14.78 -22.06
CA ASP A 481 -1.29 -15.43 -23.32
C ASP A 481 -2.19 -16.66 -22.99
N PRO A 482 -3.32 -16.90 -23.69
CA PRO A 482 -4.15 -18.07 -23.43
C PRO A 482 -3.40 -19.39 -23.62
N TYR A 483 -3.65 -20.35 -22.73
CA TYR A 483 -3.12 -21.71 -22.80
C TYR A 483 -4.12 -22.73 -22.27
N LEU A 484 -4.08 -23.93 -22.83
CA LEU A 484 -4.69 -25.10 -22.21
C LEU A 484 -3.61 -25.84 -21.42
N ALA A 485 -3.87 -26.22 -20.17
CA ALA A 485 -2.98 -27.06 -19.38
C ALA A 485 -3.63 -28.40 -19.04
N LEU A 486 -2.86 -29.47 -19.10
CA LEU A 486 -3.23 -30.79 -18.59
C LEU A 486 -2.40 -31.09 -17.34
N MET A 487 -3.06 -31.44 -16.24
CA MET A 487 -2.40 -32.06 -15.09
C MET A 487 -2.47 -33.58 -15.26
N VAL A 488 -1.32 -34.22 -15.44
CA VAL A 488 -1.22 -35.67 -15.69
C VAL A 488 -0.50 -36.36 -14.55
N SER A 489 -1.19 -37.21 -13.80
CA SER A 489 -0.62 -38.06 -12.75
C SER A 489 -0.19 -39.43 -13.31
N LEU A 490 0.62 -40.14 -12.53
CA LEU A 490 1.11 -41.51 -12.79
C LEU A 490 0.38 -42.48 -11.85
N GLN A 491 -0.27 -43.52 -12.39
CA GLN A 491 -1.05 -44.47 -11.58
C GLN A 491 -0.18 -45.41 -10.72
N ASP A 492 1.05 -45.74 -11.17
CA ASP A 492 1.93 -46.75 -10.55
C ASP A 492 3.33 -46.22 -10.13
N GLY A 493 3.55 -44.89 -10.12
CA GLY A 493 4.76 -44.27 -9.53
C GLY A 493 6.04 -44.35 -10.37
N THR A 494 5.94 -44.25 -11.69
CA THR A 494 7.07 -44.34 -12.63
C THR A 494 7.84 -43.01 -12.77
N GLU A 495 9.03 -42.90 -12.19
CA GLU A 495 9.83 -41.64 -12.16
C GLU A 495 10.67 -41.36 -13.44
N ASP A 496 10.55 -42.13 -14.54
CA ASP A 496 11.43 -41.95 -15.72
C ASP A 496 10.93 -40.86 -16.70
N ILE A 497 11.60 -39.71 -16.65
CA ILE A 497 11.35 -38.54 -17.52
C ILE A 497 11.42 -38.84 -19.03
N ASN A 498 12.10 -39.91 -19.45
CA ASN A 498 12.15 -40.32 -20.86
C ASN A 498 10.82 -40.94 -21.31
N GLU A 499 10.22 -41.80 -20.47
CA GLU A 499 8.92 -42.43 -20.74
C GLU A 499 7.82 -41.36 -20.80
N ILE A 500 7.89 -40.32 -19.97
CA ILE A 500 6.99 -39.15 -20.00
C ILE A 500 7.16 -38.32 -21.27
N SER A 501 8.41 -38.12 -21.74
CA SER A 501 8.66 -37.42 -23.01
C SER A 501 8.17 -38.22 -24.23
N GLU A 502 8.21 -39.55 -24.17
CA GLU A 502 7.68 -40.44 -25.21
C GLU A 502 6.14 -40.47 -25.17
N PHE A 503 5.54 -40.58 -23.99
CA PHE A 503 4.10 -40.44 -23.74
C PHE A 503 3.54 -39.12 -24.31
N LEU A 504 4.13 -37.97 -23.98
CA LEU A 504 3.65 -36.66 -24.46
C LEU A 504 3.88 -36.42 -25.96
N SER A 505 4.76 -37.20 -26.60
CA SER A 505 4.87 -37.19 -28.07
C SER A 505 3.69 -37.87 -28.77
N ASN A 506 2.90 -38.67 -28.04
CA ASN A 506 1.74 -39.43 -28.52
C ASN A 506 0.38 -38.83 -28.11
N VAL A 507 0.36 -37.74 -27.32
CA VAL A 507 -0.86 -37.02 -26.93
C VAL A 507 -1.06 -35.81 -27.84
N ILE A 508 -2.16 -35.77 -28.59
CA ILE A 508 -2.56 -34.60 -29.39
C ILE A 508 -3.83 -33.99 -28.77
N VAL A 509 -3.68 -32.77 -28.24
CA VAL A 509 -4.81 -31.98 -27.73
C VAL A 509 -5.43 -31.19 -28.89
N TYR A 510 -6.74 -31.31 -29.07
CA TYR A 510 -7.51 -30.45 -29.97
C TYR A 510 -8.39 -29.49 -29.17
N LEU A 511 -8.26 -28.20 -29.46
CA LEU A 511 -9.20 -27.16 -29.05
C LEU A 511 -10.09 -26.81 -30.24
N ASN A 512 -11.41 -27.03 -30.11
CA ASN A 512 -12.40 -26.75 -31.15
C ASN A 512 -12.03 -27.32 -32.54
N GLY A 513 -11.45 -28.54 -32.56
CA GLY A 513 -11.01 -29.23 -33.77
C GLY A 513 -9.68 -28.74 -34.36
N LYS A 514 -8.88 -27.96 -33.61
CA LYS A 514 -7.50 -27.57 -33.98
C LYS A 514 -6.49 -28.15 -33.00
N ALA A 515 -5.56 -28.93 -33.54
CA ALA A 515 -4.44 -29.50 -32.78
C ALA A 515 -3.56 -28.36 -32.22
N LEU A 516 -3.42 -28.33 -30.90
CA LEU A 516 -2.39 -27.58 -30.19
C LEU A 516 -1.11 -28.40 -30.11
N LYS A 517 -0.03 -27.81 -29.59
CA LYS A 517 1.22 -28.51 -29.27
C LYS A 517 1.61 -28.22 -27.84
N ALA A 518 2.14 -29.22 -27.14
CA ALA A 518 2.81 -29.02 -25.87
C ALA A 518 4.01 -28.06 -26.08
N ASN A 519 4.22 -27.15 -25.14
CA ASN A 519 5.30 -26.17 -25.14
C ASN A 519 6.26 -26.41 -23.97
N GLU A 520 5.73 -26.38 -22.74
CA GLU A 520 6.46 -26.72 -21.51
C GLU A 520 5.81 -27.92 -20.80
N ILE A 521 6.64 -28.58 -19.99
CA ILE A 521 6.31 -29.75 -19.18
C ILE A 521 6.97 -29.51 -17.82
N GLU A 522 6.19 -29.21 -16.79
CA GLU A 522 6.71 -28.89 -15.45
C GLU A 522 6.22 -29.92 -14.41
N PRO A 523 7.11 -30.51 -13.59
CA PRO A 523 6.72 -31.46 -12.55
C PRO A 523 6.07 -30.75 -11.36
N VAL A 524 4.90 -31.24 -10.95
CA VAL A 524 4.08 -30.71 -9.86
C VAL A 524 4.22 -31.60 -8.62
N TYR A 525 4.75 -31.01 -7.54
CA TYR A 525 4.99 -31.64 -6.23
C TYR A 525 4.19 -30.91 -5.12
N ALA A 526 2.94 -30.57 -5.42
CA ALA A 526 2.14 -29.62 -4.65
C ALA A 526 0.62 -29.71 -4.93
N LEU A 527 0.09 -30.88 -5.30
CA LEU A 527 -1.35 -31.17 -5.29
C LEU A 527 -1.80 -31.75 -3.94
N ASP A 528 -0.95 -32.55 -3.27
CA ASP A 528 -1.19 -32.97 -1.87
C ASP A 528 -0.17 -32.40 -0.86
N ASN A 529 -0.08 -32.98 0.34
CA ASN A 529 0.72 -32.49 1.47
C ASN A 529 2.01 -33.29 1.73
N LYS A 530 2.38 -34.18 0.81
CA LYS A 530 3.62 -34.94 0.79
C LYS A 530 4.59 -34.37 -0.27
N PRO A 531 5.92 -34.48 -0.07
CA PRO A 531 6.91 -34.04 -1.05
C PRO A 531 7.27 -35.15 -2.05
N ASP A 532 6.27 -35.71 -2.73
CA ASP A 532 6.42 -36.62 -3.88
C ASP A 532 5.79 -36.03 -5.16
N LEU A 533 5.96 -36.71 -6.29
CA LEU A 533 5.57 -36.25 -7.62
C LEU A 533 4.08 -36.54 -7.85
N ASP A 534 3.22 -35.54 -7.65
CA ASP A 534 1.77 -35.70 -7.83
C ASP A 534 1.38 -35.82 -9.31
N ALA A 535 1.95 -34.94 -10.15
CA ALA A 535 1.59 -34.80 -11.56
C ALA A 535 2.68 -34.09 -12.38
N TYR A 536 2.47 -34.01 -13.70
CA TYR A 536 3.09 -33.04 -14.58
C TYR A 536 2.04 -32.07 -15.12
N GLU A 537 2.34 -30.77 -15.07
CA GLU A 537 1.63 -29.77 -15.87
C GLU A 537 2.21 -29.77 -17.29
N VAL A 538 1.34 -29.89 -18.29
CA VAL A 538 1.71 -29.86 -19.71
C VAL A 538 0.95 -28.72 -20.37
N THR A 539 1.68 -27.69 -20.83
CA THR A 539 1.10 -26.45 -21.34
C THR A 539 0.97 -26.47 -22.86
N PHE A 540 -0.18 -26.06 -23.36
CA PHE A 540 -0.57 -26.01 -24.77
C PHE A 540 -0.99 -24.57 -25.12
N PRO A 541 -0.04 -23.66 -25.44
CA PRO A 541 -0.34 -22.25 -25.72
C PRO A 541 -1.21 -22.08 -26.97
N ILE A 542 -2.21 -21.20 -26.82
CA ILE A 542 -3.25 -20.93 -27.81
C ILE A 542 -2.91 -19.59 -28.49
N TYR A 543 -1.83 -19.58 -29.29
CA TYR A 543 -1.31 -18.42 -30.05
C TYR A 543 -2.30 -17.81 -31.09
N ASN A 544 -3.56 -18.19 -31.06
CA ASN A 544 -4.64 -17.63 -31.86
C ASN A 544 -5.93 -17.69 -31.03
N GLU A 545 -6.25 -16.59 -30.36
CA GLU A 545 -7.42 -16.44 -29.47
C GLU A 545 -8.74 -16.79 -30.16
N SER A 546 -8.86 -16.62 -31.49
CA SER A 546 -10.05 -17.02 -32.26
C SER A 546 -10.31 -18.54 -32.32
N LEU A 547 -9.46 -19.35 -31.67
CA LEU A 547 -9.74 -20.76 -31.38
C LEU A 547 -10.62 -20.96 -30.14
N LEU A 548 -10.67 -20.00 -29.22
CA LEU A 548 -11.54 -19.99 -28.06
C LEU A 548 -12.96 -19.54 -28.46
N LYS A 549 -13.95 -20.11 -27.76
CA LYS A 549 -15.38 -19.85 -27.92
C LYS A 549 -16.06 -19.86 -26.56
N GLU A 550 -17.32 -19.42 -26.53
CA GLU A 550 -18.24 -19.58 -25.38
C GLU A 550 -18.32 -21.04 -24.89
N LYS A 551 -18.38 -22.01 -25.81
CA LYS A 551 -18.28 -23.45 -25.51
C LYS A 551 -17.09 -24.06 -26.23
N ASN A 552 -16.12 -24.54 -25.46
CA ASN A 552 -14.87 -25.10 -25.97
C ASN A 552 -14.92 -26.63 -25.97
N LEU A 553 -14.90 -27.22 -27.16
CA LEU A 553 -14.73 -28.66 -27.32
C LEU A 553 -13.25 -29.00 -27.14
N ILE A 554 -12.93 -29.71 -26.06
CA ILE A 554 -11.59 -30.27 -25.84
C ILE A 554 -11.63 -31.75 -26.18
N GLU A 555 -10.77 -32.16 -27.12
CA GLU A 555 -10.63 -33.56 -27.51
C GLU A 555 -9.18 -34.00 -27.33
N LEU A 556 -8.98 -35.11 -26.64
CA LEU A 556 -7.69 -35.80 -26.59
C LEU A 556 -7.69 -36.91 -27.63
N GLU A 557 -6.69 -36.90 -28.52
CA GLU A 557 -6.34 -38.02 -29.40
C GLU A 557 -5.04 -38.66 -28.89
N PHE A 558 -5.07 -39.97 -28.72
CA PHE A 558 -3.93 -40.79 -28.32
C PHE A 558 -3.49 -41.59 -29.55
N VAL A 559 -2.26 -41.33 -30.02
CA VAL A 559 -1.72 -41.96 -31.24
C VAL A 559 -1.51 -43.46 -31.03
N GLU A 560 -1.05 -43.85 -29.84
CA GLU A 560 -0.90 -45.24 -29.39
C GLU A 560 -1.57 -45.40 -28.01
N PRO A 561 -2.87 -45.77 -27.93
CA PRO A 561 -3.64 -45.79 -26.68
C PRO A 561 -3.07 -46.72 -25.60
N GLU A 562 -2.35 -47.78 -25.98
CA GLU A 562 -1.67 -48.70 -25.07
C GLU A 562 -0.55 -48.03 -24.25
N VAL A 563 -0.03 -46.87 -24.70
CA VAL A 563 0.95 -46.05 -23.95
C VAL A 563 0.27 -45.23 -22.85
N PHE A 564 -1.06 -45.11 -22.87
CA PHE A 564 -1.83 -44.27 -21.93
C PHE A 564 -2.26 -44.99 -20.64
N GLU A 565 -2.29 -46.33 -20.59
CA GLU A 565 -2.78 -47.08 -19.41
C GLU A 565 -2.18 -46.67 -18.04
N PRO A 566 -0.89 -46.30 -17.90
CA PRO A 566 -0.33 -45.90 -16.60
C PRO A 566 -0.51 -44.42 -16.23
N PHE A 567 -1.19 -43.61 -17.06
CA PHE A 567 -1.38 -42.17 -16.84
C PHE A 567 -2.85 -41.82 -16.54
N LEU A 568 -3.07 -40.70 -15.86
CA LEU A 568 -4.41 -40.16 -15.60
C LEU A 568 -4.41 -38.63 -15.76
N VAL A 569 -5.32 -38.11 -16.57
CA VAL A 569 -5.56 -36.66 -16.69
C VAL A 569 -6.50 -36.26 -15.55
N GLU A 570 -5.92 -35.72 -14.47
CA GLU A 570 -6.65 -35.31 -13.26
C GLU A 570 -7.41 -34.00 -13.48
N VAL A 571 -6.80 -33.06 -14.20
CA VAL A 571 -7.34 -31.72 -14.45
C VAL A 571 -7.08 -31.31 -15.88
N VAL A 572 -8.11 -30.73 -16.51
CA VAL A 572 -8.00 -29.98 -17.77
C VAL A 572 -8.33 -28.52 -17.47
N VAL A 573 -7.38 -27.63 -17.70
CA VAL A 573 -7.53 -26.18 -17.51
C VAL A 573 -7.50 -25.50 -18.87
N ILE A 574 -8.40 -24.56 -19.12
CA ILE A 574 -8.19 -23.52 -20.13
C ILE A 574 -8.01 -22.20 -19.38
N SER A 575 -6.82 -21.62 -19.48
CA SER A 575 -6.60 -20.21 -19.19
C SER A 575 -6.87 -19.42 -20.47
N THR A 576 -7.82 -18.50 -20.44
CA THR A 576 -8.19 -17.68 -21.61
C THR A 576 -7.26 -16.49 -21.85
N GLY A 577 -6.35 -16.21 -20.92
CA GLY A 577 -5.80 -14.86 -20.80
C GLY A 577 -6.91 -13.84 -20.50
N ALA A 578 -6.60 -12.57 -20.73
CA ALA A 578 -7.60 -11.50 -20.70
C ALA A 578 -8.45 -11.54 -21.99
N MET A 579 -9.76 -11.77 -21.87
CA MET A 579 -10.68 -11.67 -23.01
C MET A 579 -11.37 -10.28 -23.03
N PRO A 580 -11.15 -9.45 -24.05
CA PRO A 580 -11.91 -8.22 -24.23
C PRO A 580 -13.30 -8.46 -24.84
N ASP A 581 -14.30 -7.79 -24.28
CA ASP A 581 -15.68 -7.53 -24.78
C ASP A 581 -16.37 -8.58 -25.68
N LEU A 582 -17.33 -9.31 -25.08
CA LEU A 582 -18.35 -10.06 -25.82
C LEU A 582 -19.34 -9.12 -26.53
N VAL A 583 -19.42 -9.21 -27.86
CA VAL A 583 -20.55 -8.74 -28.67
C VAL A 583 -21.31 -9.94 -29.22
N PHE A 584 -22.58 -10.08 -28.83
CA PHE A 584 -23.42 -11.20 -29.24
C PHE A 584 -24.05 -10.99 -30.64
N GLU A 585 -23.93 -12.00 -31.51
CA GLU A 585 -24.91 -12.30 -32.55
C GLU A 585 -25.34 -13.78 -32.42
N GLU A 586 -26.65 -14.05 -32.43
CA GLU A 586 -27.21 -15.41 -32.43
C GLU A 586 -26.91 -16.13 -33.77
N LEU A 587 -26.71 -17.46 -33.76
CA LEU A 587 -27.22 -18.33 -34.85
C LEU A 587 -27.12 -19.86 -34.58
N ASN A 588 -28.29 -20.48 -34.38
CA ASN A 588 -28.75 -21.85 -34.74
C ASN A 588 -27.81 -23.09 -34.73
N GLU A 589 -28.35 -24.19 -34.21
CA GLU A 589 -27.85 -25.57 -34.33
C GLU A 589 -27.84 -26.12 -35.78
N SER A 590 -26.87 -26.97 -36.12
CA SER A 590 -27.10 -28.27 -36.81
C SER A 590 -25.82 -29.11 -37.06
N ASP A 591 -25.93 -30.42 -36.78
CA ASP A 591 -25.24 -31.62 -37.33
C ASP A 591 -23.72 -31.64 -37.62
N VAL A 592 -23.03 -32.71 -37.14
CA VAL A 592 -22.60 -33.88 -37.96
C VAL A 592 -21.75 -34.92 -37.17
N ALA A 593 -22.19 -36.20 -37.23
CA ALA A 593 -21.50 -37.52 -37.24
C ALA A 593 -20.15 -37.86 -36.50
N PRO A 594 -19.84 -39.15 -36.20
CA PRO A 594 -18.96 -39.53 -35.07
C PRO A 594 -17.66 -40.35 -35.35
N LEU A 595 -16.93 -40.65 -34.26
CA LEU A 595 -15.79 -41.59 -34.06
C LEU A 595 -14.39 -41.09 -34.51
N PRO A 596 -13.25 -41.52 -33.87
CA PRO A 596 -13.00 -42.70 -33.03
C PRO A 596 -13.11 -42.47 -31.49
N GLN A 597 -12.42 -43.28 -30.67
CA GLN A 597 -12.33 -43.15 -29.20
C GLN A 597 -11.53 -41.89 -28.80
N LYS A 598 -12.19 -40.74 -28.85
CA LYS A 598 -11.76 -39.53 -28.16
C LYS A 598 -12.39 -39.49 -26.77
N THR A 599 -11.62 -39.13 -25.75
CA THR A 599 -12.22 -38.67 -24.48
C THR A 599 -12.64 -37.22 -24.69
N THR A 600 -13.91 -37.03 -25.01
CA THR A 600 -14.49 -35.70 -25.28
C THR A 600 -14.90 -35.05 -23.97
N PHE A 601 -14.24 -33.95 -23.61
CA PHE A 601 -14.65 -33.09 -22.50
C PHE A 601 -15.45 -31.91 -23.07
N VAL A 602 -16.72 -31.83 -22.70
CA VAL A 602 -17.56 -30.64 -22.92
C VAL A 602 -17.54 -29.85 -21.63
N VAL A 603 -16.72 -28.80 -21.58
CA VAL A 603 -16.73 -27.85 -20.48
C VAL A 603 -17.84 -26.83 -20.74
N ASP A 604 -18.87 -26.86 -19.90
CA ASP A 604 -19.96 -25.88 -19.89
C ASP A 604 -19.82 -25.06 -18.60
N LEU A 605 -19.88 -23.73 -18.68
CA LEU A 605 -19.43 -22.84 -17.60
C LEU A 605 -20.40 -22.77 -16.38
N ASP A 606 -21.61 -23.32 -16.49
CA ASP A 606 -22.75 -23.03 -15.59
C ASP A 606 -23.24 -24.20 -14.68
N THR A 607 -22.49 -25.30 -14.50
CA THR A 607 -22.94 -26.48 -13.69
C THR A 607 -21.75 -27.19 -12.99
N VAL A 608 -21.78 -27.81 -11.79
CA VAL A 608 -22.81 -28.22 -10.78
C VAL A 608 -22.03 -28.75 -9.52
N VAL A 609 -22.38 -28.74 -8.21
CA VAL A 609 -23.48 -28.26 -7.32
C VAL A 609 -22.91 -28.19 -5.87
N SER A 610 -23.11 -27.11 -5.07
CA SER A 610 -24.19 -26.87 -4.08
C SER A 610 -24.25 -27.75 -2.81
N THR A 611 -23.81 -27.22 -1.66
CA THR A 611 -24.41 -27.45 -0.31
C THR A 611 -23.92 -26.39 0.70
N ASP A 612 -24.75 -25.75 1.55
CA ASP A 612 -26.21 -25.80 1.76
C ASP A 612 -26.72 -24.45 2.37
N ARG A 613 -28.04 -24.26 2.54
CA ARG A 613 -28.69 -22.97 2.80
C ARG A 613 -28.40 -22.30 4.16
N ILE A 614 -28.13 -21.00 4.10
CA ILE A 614 -28.55 -20.04 5.14
C ILE A 614 -29.73 -19.25 4.57
N GLU A 615 -30.92 -19.39 5.16
CA GLU A 615 -32.11 -18.61 4.77
C GLU A 615 -32.13 -17.27 5.52
N LEU A 616 -31.45 -16.26 4.96
CA LEU A 616 -31.75 -14.85 5.24
C LEU A 616 -33.09 -14.50 4.60
N ASN A 617 -33.83 -13.55 5.20
CA ASN A 617 -35.09 -13.08 4.62
C ASN A 617 -34.90 -11.91 3.65
N GLU A 618 -35.88 -11.67 2.78
CA GLU A 618 -35.81 -10.62 1.74
C GLU A 618 -35.38 -9.25 2.31
N SER A 619 -35.97 -8.81 3.43
CA SER A 619 -35.60 -7.52 4.04
C SER A 619 -34.20 -7.46 4.66
N GLU A 620 -33.56 -8.60 4.97
CA GLU A 620 -32.15 -8.65 5.38
C GLU A 620 -31.22 -8.65 4.16
N MET A 621 -31.65 -9.22 3.03
CA MET A 621 -30.89 -9.19 1.77
C MET A 621 -30.89 -7.80 1.13
N ASP A 622 -32.05 -7.15 1.07
CA ASP A 622 -32.21 -5.80 0.48
C ASP A 622 -31.35 -4.77 1.24
N GLU A 623 -31.29 -4.85 2.58
CA GLU A 623 -30.46 -3.97 3.40
C GLU A 623 -28.95 -4.24 3.22
N LEU A 624 -28.54 -5.49 2.96
CA LEU A 624 -27.13 -5.82 2.67
C LEU A 624 -26.71 -5.30 1.28
N LEU A 625 -27.47 -5.61 0.23
CA LEU A 625 -27.15 -5.22 -1.16
C LEU A 625 -27.22 -3.70 -1.36
N GLY A 626 -28.22 -3.05 -0.76
CA GLY A 626 -28.37 -1.59 -0.76
C GLY A 626 -27.34 -0.84 0.10
N ASN A 627 -26.55 -1.53 0.95
CA ASN A 627 -25.41 -0.93 1.63
C ASN A 627 -24.12 -1.07 0.80
N GLU A 628 -23.83 -2.23 0.23
CA GLU A 628 -22.64 -2.46 -0.61
C GLU A 628 -22.49 -1.42 -1.74
N LEU A 629 -23.58 -1.14 -2.48
CA LEU A 629 -23.54 -0.16 -3.58
C LEU A 629 -23.25 1.27 -3.09
N PHE A 630 -23.69 1.64 -1.88
CA PHE A 630 -23.42 2.97 -1.34
C PHE A 630 -21.97 3.14 -0.91
N GLU A 631 -21.40 2.15 -0.22
CA GLU A 631 -19.99 2.18 0.18
C GLU A 631 -19.06 2.27 -1.05
N LEU A 632 -19.40 1.58 -2.16
CA LEU A 632 -18.69 1.71 -3.44
C LEU A 632 -18.76 3.14 -4.03
N ILE A 633 -19.90 3.82 -3.90
CA ILE A 633 -20.05 5.23 -4.34
C ILE A 633 -19.24 6.17 -3.43
N VAL A 634 -19.18 5.88 -2.12
CA VAL A 634 -18.36 6.63 -1.14
C VAL A 634 -16.86 6.44 -1.41
N GLU A 635 -16.40 5.24 -1.73
CA GLU A 635 -14.99 4.98 -2.11
C GLU A 635 -14.62 5.78 -3.37
N LYS A 636 -15.44 5.68 -4.42
CA LYS A 636 -15.17 6.31 -5.73
C LYS A 636 -15.28 7.85 -5.68
N LYS A 637 -15.87 8.44 -4.64
CA LYS A 637 -15.85 9.90 -4.37
C LYS A 637 -14.42 10.45 -4.28
N GLU A 638 -13.50 9.74 -3.62
CA GLU A 638 -12.10 10.19 -3.53
C GLU A 638 -11.42 10.12 -4.89
N TRP A 639 -11.65 9.08 -5.68
CA TRP A 639 -11.12 8.95 -7.03
C TRP A 639 -11.60 10.12 -7.92
N TYR A 640 -12.90 10.46 -7.87
CA TYR A 640 -13.46 11.58 -8.61
C TYR A 640 -12.81 12.91 -8.19
N ASN A 641 -12.75 13.18 -6.88
CA ASN A 641 -12.19 14.43 -6.34
C ASN A 641 -10.68 14.60 -6.62
N ASN A 642 -9.92 13.52 -6.74
CA ASN A 642 -8.52 13.60 -7.17
C ASN A 642 -8.39 13.92 -8.68
N ASN A 643 -9.35 13.50 -9.50
CA ASN A 643 -9.34 13.67 -10.95
C ASN A 643 -10.13 14.90 -11.47
N THR A 644 -10.80 15.68 -10.60
CA THR A 644 -11.52 16.91 -10.95
C THR A 644 -10.67 17.95 -11.72
N HIS A 645 -9.34 17.87 -11.59
CA HIS A 645 -8.42 18.72 -12.36
C HIS A 645 -8.52 18.50 -13.89
N LEU A 646 -8.93 17.31 -14.34
CA LEU A 646 -9.17 16.97 -15.75
C LEU A 646 -10.45 17.58 -16.33
N VAL A 647 -11.42 17.98 -15.48
CA VAL A 647 -12.67 18.62 -15.92
C VAL A 647 -12.36 20.00 -16.50
N PRO A 648 -12.69 20.31 -17.78
CA PRO A 648 -12.42 21.62 -18.35
C PRO A 648 -13.07 22.77 -17.56
N ASP A 649 -12.36 23.88 -17.38
CA ASP A 649 -12.83 25.00 -16.53
C ASP A 649 -14.16 25.62 -16.99
N ILE A 650 -14.50 25.51 -18.29
CA ILE A 650 -15.82 25.90 -18.80
C ILE A 650 -16.95 25.06 -18.21
N LEU A 651 -16.75 23.75 -17.99
CA LEU A 651 -17.71 22.88 -17.32
C LEU A 651 -17.72 23.12 -15.81
N LYS A 652 -16.56 23.35 -15.17
CA LYS A 652 -16.50 23.80 -13.78
C LYS A 652 -17.31 25.09 -13.56
N SER A 653 -17.29 26.02 -14.53
CA SER A 653 -18.05 27.28 -14.47
C SER A 653 -19.56 27.13 -14.63
N TRP A 654 -20.05 25.99 -15.13
CA TRP A 654 -21.48 25.77 -15.45
C TRP A 654 -22.16 24.73 -14.57
N PHE A 655 -21.43 23.69 -14.13
CA PHE A 655 -21.95 22.59 -13.29
C PHE A 655 -21.17 22.41 -11.99
N GLY A 656 -20.19 23.27 -11.69
CA GLY A 656 -19.35 23.11 -10.53
C GLY A 656 -20.05 23.32 -9.19
N ASN A 657 -21.20 23.99 -9.17
CA ASN A 657 -21.94 24.35 -7.95
C ASN A 657 -23.40 23.87 -8.05
N GLU A 658 -23.61 22.57 -7.90
CA GLU A 658 -24.88 21.88 -8.14
C GLU A 658 -25.26 20.97 -6.95
N LYS A 659 -26.56 20.87 -6.67
CA LYS A 659 -27.14 19.94 -5.69
C LYS A 659 -27.94 18.88 -6.42
N ILE A 660 -27.41 17.66 -6.50
CA ILE A 660 -27.96 16.60 -7.34
C ILE A 660 -28.55 15.50 -6.46
N ASN A 661 -29.85 15.24 -6.61
CA ASN A 661 -30.45 14.00 -6.10
C ASN A 661 -30.30 12.91 -7.16
N VAL A 662 -29.90 11.70 -6.76
CA VAL A 662 -29.79 10.54 -7.64
C VAL A 662 -30.70 9.44 -7.11
N GLU A 663 -31.59 8.95 -7.96
CA GLU A 663 -32.50 7.84 -7.68
C GLU A 663 -32.01 6.61 -8.47
N ILE A 664 -31.49 5.61 -7.77
CA ILE A 664 -30.98 4.37 -8.37
C ILE A 664 -32.06 3.29 -8.24
N GLU A 665 -32.57 2.81 -9.38
CA GLU A 665 -33.50 1.68 -9.47
C GLU A 665 -32.71 0.38 -9.23
N MET A 666 -32.97 -0.26 -8.09
CA MET A 666 -32.22 -1.43 -7.57
C MET A 666 -32.77 -2.74 -8.14
N LYS A 667 -31.97 -3.82 -8.13
CA LYS A 667 -32.35 -5.13 -8.71
C LYS A 667 -33.51 -5.83 -8.00
N ASP A 668 -33.69 -5.56 -6.72
CA ASP A 668 -34.83 -5.99 -5.88
C ASP A 668 -36.16 -5.31 -6.27
N GLY A 669 -36.14 -4.26 -7.09
CA GLY A 669 -37.30 -3.43 -7.45
C GLY A 669 -37.56 -2.26 -6.49
N GLY A 670 -36.71 -2.09 -5.48
CA GLY A 670 -36.60 -0.92 -4.63
C GLY A 670 -35.86 0.24 -5.31
N ALA A 671 -35.58 1.28 -4.53
CA ALA A 671 -34.84 2.45 -5.00
C ALA A 671 -33.88 2.95 -3.91
N MET A 672 -32.59 3.04 -4.24
CA MET A 672 -31.62 3.73 -3.41
C MET A 672 -31.57 5.20 -3.78
N ASP A 673 -32.02 6.04 -2.86
CA ASP A 673 -31.90 7.48 -2.94
C ASP A 673 -30.58 7.94 -2.32
N ILE A 674 -29.82 8.73 -3.07
CA ILE A 674 -28.64 9.47 -2.59
C ILE A 674 -28.69 10.92 -3.05
N TYR A 675 -27.94 11.78 -2.37
CA TYR A 675 -27.64 13.12 -2.86
C TYR A 675 -26.14 13.39 -2.87
N LEU A 676 -25.72 14.29 -3.76
CA LEU A 676 -24.39 14.88 -3.74
C LEU A 676 -24.46 16.40 -3.89
N VAL A 677 -23.53 17.08 -3.23
CA VAL A 677 -23.29 18.52 -3.40
C VAL A 677 -21.94 18.72 -4.06
N LEU A 678 -21.93 19.49 -5.15
CA LEU A 678 -20.73 19.90 -5.86
C LEU A 678 -20.37 21.35 -5.47
N GLU A 679 -19.09 21.61 -5.19
CA GLU A 679 -18.52 22.96 -5.13
C GLU A 679 -17.25 23.04 -6.00
N ASN A 680 -17.23 23.97 -6.96
CA ASN A 680 -16.21 24.07 -8.02
C ASN A 680 -15.89 22.72 -8.73
N ALA A 681 -16.91 21.86 -8.84
CA ALA A 681 -16.91 20.49 -9.36
C ALA A 681 -16.24 19.42 -8.46
N TYR A 682 -15.94 19.72 -7.20
CA TYR A 682 -15.60 18.71 -6.19
C TYR A 682 -16.85 18.27 -5.44
N VAL A 683 -17.01 16.96 -5.20
CA VAL A 683 -18.07 16.43 -4.32
C VAL A 683 -17.70 16.75 -2.87
N THR A 684 -18.38 17.73 -2.27
CA THR A 684 -18.22 18.08 -0.86
C THR A 684 -19.03 17.15 0.02
N GLU A 685 -20.35 17.09 -0.19
CA GLU A 685 -21.29 16.21 0.51
C GLU A 685 -21.74 15.04 -0.39
N LEU A 686 -21.96 13.87 0.22
CA LEU A 686 -22.50 12.66 -0.40
C LEU A 686 -23.13 11.80 0.70
N GLU A 687 -24.45 11.63 0.69
CA GLU A 687 -25.16 10.82 1.70
C GLU A 687 -26.40 10.11 1.10
N LYS A 688 -26.96 9.12 1.81
CA LYS A 688 -28.25 8.51 1.49
C LYS A 688 -29.40 9.48 1.78
N GLY A 689 -30.40 9.51 0.90
CA GLY A 689 -31.59 10.37 0.98
C GLY A 689 -31.72 11.36 -0.19
N LYS A 690 -32.58 12.37 -0.04
CA LYS A 690 -32.85 13.40 -1.06
C LYS A 690 -32.86 14.80 -0.44
N LEU A 691 -32.10 15.73 -1.03
CA LEU A 691 -32.17 17.16 -0.71
C LEU A 691 -33.50 17.75 -1.20
N SER A 692 -34.14 18.55 -0.36
CA SER A 692 -35.38 19.28 -0.70
C SER A 692 -35.15 20.46 -1.65
N ASP A 693 -33.92 20.97 -1.72
CA ASP A 693 -33.50 22.12 -2.53
C ASP A 693 -32.53 21.73 -3.67
N ALA A 694 -32.55 20.46 -4.09
CA ALA A 694 -31.77 19.97 -5.22
C ALA A 694 -32.05 20.77 -6.51
N THR A 695 -30.99 21.21 -7.18
CA THR A 695 -31.01 21.92 -8.47
C THR A 695 -31.11 20.97 -9.66
N ALA A 696 -30.78 19.68 -9.48
CA ALA A 696 -30.92 18.65 -10.48
C ALA A 696 -31.35 17.29 -9.90
N LYS A 697 -31.86 16.44 -10.79
CA LYS A 697 -32.16 15.03 -10.53
C LYS A 697 -31.53 14.15 -11.60
N ALA A 698 -30.88 13.07 -11.18
CA ALA A 698 -30.53 11.96 -12.05
C ALA A 698 -31.36 10.73 -11.66
N LYS A 699 -31.77 9.91 -12.65
CA LYS A 699 -32.24 8.55 -12.44
C LYS A 699 -31.48 7.58 -13.35
N LEU A 700 -31.08 6.45 -12.79
CA LEU A 700 -30.40 5.34 -13.46
C LEU A 700 -30.74 4.01 -12.76
N ARG A 701 -30.17 2.90 -13.26
CA ARG A 701 -30.28 1.58 -12.64
C ARG A 701 -29.02 1.19 -11.89
N GLU A 702 -29.14 0.24 -10.96
CA GLU A 702 -28.01 -0.37 -10.27
C GLU A 702 -26.95 -0.92 -11.22
N ASP A 703 -27.33 -1.63 -12.30
CA ASP A 703 -26.36 -2.11 -13.30
C ASP A 703 -25.60 -0.96 -13.97
N THR A 704 -26.30 0.09 -14.38
CA THR A 704 -25.67 1.30 -14.96
C THR A 704 -24.75 1.97 -13.94
N ALA A 705 -25.16 2.07 -12.68
CA ALA A 705 -24.36 2.65 -11.60
C ALA A 705 -23.08 1.82 -11.35
N ARG A 706 -23.19 0.49 -11.19
CA ARG A 706 -22.05 -0.41 -10.97
C ARG A 706 -21.11 -0.43 -12.18
N ARG A 707 -21.64 -0.43 -13.41
CA ARG A 707 -20.84 -0.34 -14.65
C ARG A 707 -20.02 0.94 -14.71
N ILE A 708 -20.61 2.08 -14.34
CA ILE A 708 -19.91 3.37 -14.25
C ILE A 708 -18.85 3.35 -13.14
N LEU A 709 -19.18 2.87 -11.94
CA LEU A 709 -18.26 2.86 -10.79
C LEU A 709 -17.05 1.93 -11.00
N ASN A 710 -17.21 0.87 -11.78
CA ASN A 710 -16.18 -0.14 -12.03
C ASN A 710 -15.44 0.03 -13.37
N SER A 711 -15.76 1.05 -14.16
CA SER A 711 -15.08 1.31 -15.43
C SER A 711 -13.72 1.98 -15.25
N ASP A 712 -12.76 1.64 -16.12
CA ASP A 712 -11.48 2.34 -16.26
C ASP A 712 -11.63 3.71 -16.97
N ASP A 713 -12.69 3.88 -17.78
CA ASP A 713 -13.12 5.19 -18.29
C ASP A 713 -14.58 5.46 -17.88
N PRO A 714 -14.80 5.86 -16.61
CA PRO A 714 -16.14 6.18 -16.12
C PRO A 714 -16.71 7.44 -16.78
N VAL A 715 -15.86 8.27 -17.42
CA VAL A 715 -16.29 9.47 -18.15
C VAL A 715 -16.89 9.09 -19.50
N LYS A 716 -16.34 8.08 -20.19
CA LYS A 716 -16.96 7.42 -21.34
C LYS A 716 -18.24 6.70 -20.95
N GLU A 717 -18.23 5.87 -19.90
CA GLU A 717 -19.44 5.13 -19.50
C GLU A 717 -20.60 6.05 -19.09
N ILE A 718 -20.34 7.19 -18.44
CA ILE A 718 -21.37 8.21 -18.17
C ILE A 718 -21.90 8.82 -19.48
N GLN A 719 -21.05 9.03 -20.49
CA GLN A 719 -21.47 9.55 -21.80
C GLN A 719 -22.30 8.53 -22.59
N ASP A 720 -21.88 7.27 -22.62
CA ASP A 720 -22.57 6.20 -23.32
C ASP A 720 -23.91 5.85 -22.63
N ALA A 721 -23.95 5.79 -21.30
CA ALA A 721 -25.19 5.60 -20.53
C ALA A 721 -26.16 6.80 -20.60
N TYR A 722 -25.65 8.02 -20.77
CA TYR A 722 -26.49 9.19 -21.05
C TYR A 722 -26.98 9.21 -22.52
N GLY A 723 -26.14 8.75 -23.46
CA GLY A 723 -26.46 8.63 -24.89
C GLY A 723 -27.48 7.53 -25.20
N SER A 724 -27.43 6.41 -24.47
CA SER A 724 -28.41 5.32 -24.51
C SER A 724 -29.74 5.66 -23.82
N GLY A 725 -29.72 6.64 -22.91
CA GLY A 725 -30.87 7.05 -22.10
C GLY A 725 -31.12 6.20 -20.84
N GLU A 726 -30.10 5.42 -20.42
CA GLU A 726 -30.04 4.77 -19.11
C GLU A 726 -29.93 5.79 -17.96
N ILE A 727 -29.09 6.83 -18.13
CA ILE A 727 -29.07 8.00 -17.25
C ILE A 727 -30.09 9.02 -17.78
N ARG A 728 -31.01 9.45 -16.91
CA ARG A 728 -31.98 10.51 -17.19
C ARG A 728 -31.73 11.69 -16.26
N TYR A 729 -31.40 12.85 -16.83
CA TYR A 729 -31.05 14.06 -16.08
C TYR A 729 -32.09 15.18 -16.26
N GLU A 730 -32.73 15.59 -15.17
CA GLU A 730 -33.74 16.65 -15.14
C GLU A 730 -33.27 17.83 -14.28
N GLY A 731 -33.14 19.01 -14.89
CA GLY A 731 -32.90 20.27 -14.16
C GLY A 731 -34.14 20.71 -13.38
N VAL A 732 -33.97 20.95 -12.07
CA VAL A 732 -35.02 21.37 -11.14
C VAL A 732 -34.96 22.88 -10.93
N GLY A 733 -35.52 23.63 -11.89
CA GLY A 733 -35.57 25.09 -11.78
C GLY A 733 -35.79 25.81 -13.12
N LEU A 734 -35.40 27.09 -13.14
CA LEU A 734 -35.65 28.00 -14.28
C LEU A 734 -34.79 27.74 -15.53
N MET A 735 -33.75 26.90 -15.47
CA MET A 735 -32.86 26.60 -16.61
C MET A 735 -33.43 25.59 -17.63
N LYS A 736 -34.74 25.62 -17.86
CA LYS A 736 -35.47 24.62 -18.65
C LYS A 736 -35.46 24.89 -20.16
N SER A 737 -34.27 25.05 -20.76
CA SER A 737 -34.13 25.30 -22.22
C SER A 737 -32.83 24.87 -22.92
N LEU A 738 -31.71 24.62 -22.22
CA LEU A 738 -30.39 24.43 -22.86
C LEU A 738 -29.97 22.99 -23.20
N GLN A 739 -30.74 21.97 -22.82
CA GLN A 739 -30.32 20.55 -22.87
C GLN A 739 -30.19 19.91 -24.28
N VAL A 740 -30.43 20.64 -25.38
CA VAL A 740 -30.49 20.05 -26.75
C VAL A 740 -29.30 20.42 -27.66
N GLU A 741 -28.56 21.50 -27.38
CA GLU A 741 -27.35 21.85 -28.16
C GLU A 741 -26.06 21.23 -27.60
N PHE A 742 -26.10 20.76 -26.35
CA PHE A 742 -24.91 20.43 -25.56
C PHE A 742 -24.05 19.31 -26.15
N THR A 743 -24.67 18.32 -26.81
CA THR A 743 -24.02 17.17 -27.44
C THR A 743 -22.95 17.56 -28.47
N LYS A 744 -23.06 18.73 -29.11
CA LYS A 744 -22.11 19.20 -30.13
C LYS A 744 -20.82 19.80 -29.55
N VAL A 745 -20.78 20.10 -28.25
CA VAL A 745 -19.65 20.78 -27.60
C VAL A 745 -18.66 19.76 -27.03
N ILE A 746 -19.13 18.76 -26.28
CA ILE A 746 -18.29 17.73 -25.67
C ILE A 746 -17.49 16.95 -26.73
N VAL A 747 -18.19 16.45 -27.77
CA VAL A 747 -17.57 15.73 -28.89
C VAL A 747 -16.48 16.55 -29.59
N ARG A 748 -16.65 17.88 -29.71
CA ARG A 748 -15.65 18.76 -30.34
C ARG A 748 -14.43 19.05 -29.46
N ILE A 749 -14.56 18.96 -28.14
CA ILE A 749 -13.42 19.12 -27.22
C ILE A 749 -12.59 17.83 -27.20
N TYR A 750 -13.25 16.66 -27.23
CA TYR A 750 -12.58 15.36 -27.24
C TYR A 750 -11.64 15.18 -28.45
N PHE A 751 -12.13 15.40 -29.67
CA PHE A 751 -11.31 15.30 -30.90
C PHE A 751 -10.09 16.23 -30.94
N VAL A 752 -10.07 17.32 -30.15
CA VAL A 752 -8.93 18.24 -30.07
C VAL A 752 -7.93 17.82 -29.00
N ILE A 753 -8.32 16.94 -28.07
CA ILE A 753 -7.47 16.42 -26.99
C ILE A 753 -6.86 15.07 -27.39
N THR A 754 -7.59 14.18 -28.07
CA THR A 754 -7.05 12.90 -28.58
C THR A 754 -5.93 13.11 -29.60
N ASP A 755 -6.15 13.97 -30.59
CA ASP A 755 -5.15 14.35 -31.62
C ASP A 755 -3.89 15.03 -31.03
N LEU A 756 -3.89 15.36 -29.73
CA LEU A 756 -2.81 16.02 -28.99
C LEU A 756 -2.12 15.13 -27.95
N LEU A 757 -2.64 13.94 -27.67
CA LEU A 757 -2.10 13.01 -26.66
C LEU A 757 -1.56 11.70 -27.26
N GLY A 758 -2.06 11.27 -28.42
CA GLY A 758 -1.56 10.10 -29.17
C GLY A 758 -2.54 8.94 -29.23
#